data_AF-A0A939BAK7-F1
#
_entry.id   AF-A0A939BAK7-F1
#
_cell.length_a   1.000
_cell.length_b   1.000
_cell.length_c   1.000
_cell.angle_alpha   90.00
_cell.angle_beta   90.00
_cell.angle_gamma   90.00
#
_symmetry.space_group_name_H-M   'P 1'
#
loop_
_entity.id
_entity.type
_entity.pdbx_description
1 polymer ?
#
loop_
_entity_poly.entity_id
_entity_poly.type
_entity_poly.pdbx_seq_one_letter_code
_entity_poly.pdbx_strand_id
1 'polypeptide(L)'
;MNKKRALKMVCIILLFLVAGMLLFPWLRIGKDWYTLFAFYRSVFFEDQLREFVKITASAYFIPVFLVFGLAAGIGAGVKAVLMLFHRSCRIVTGLIYGAELVYIATMFSFGGYMPSPAALLSSLLIFTEFMVEKYAQEYEDFTKEWEFQRKKEAAEKAERKKRLSFPGKYDVQLLRIMWRETRHQKRALFLICAGNSALLGIMLFLFAMKTTLGKGYGITDELPSQGLNGILSDAVFMVVLIYLFYQAITIFYYIDRLRERQRMLWVLGAREKAKMMIQGLEYGLMVLCSLLVGTGIGTGVYGGTAVILNEQFHWKLPSGIPLEIYFLVMLFFLLMSGSAIFVTNDSLKGAGKRNVKWIPGRRMAAFLGLLAVTGLIYYVISYGQRRNAESIYSLLIGIAGSNVLFIVAFYCWKRNVYKDRSETFSQIMEKIPLQSGFLKNIGAKAALFFVHFVFLAVLSIKMAGVLAAPPAEKLYPYDYVCIAYPEDTPLFEELKKNQLAEVLNFPMTRVTTVQGEATDWIDVANNYYMSVIWPQGQHIGISQTTYQKLCREIKVAPKEFSLEKEQIHIVYQQDLSVKAHPLDWFMDRKKPYIRIGQPLRYYDYHFREQEYPPRQVKSEERAILTGVFQGGFQENLVVFSDSYFNSIRREEGPSELVLLRVKEEARKQVEEKLSVFAENHKSDSSWSRLIQPYYSKNTKVDDVESERILIMAALFMETVMLLMSLFLIQTIKLEFEKEERKKRRTLLFHLGIRRSEEIKNCRKEYRRQFFDPLIHAYILASLIAVLTCYLRDMSRSEGQRFVLILILIWGIYLAVYLLIYRTKRRESIWKSN
;
A
#
# COMPACT_ATOMS: atom_id res chain seq x y z
N MET A 1 -2.08 -56.71 4.24
CA MET A 1 -2.43 -57.23 2.89
C MET A 1 -3.85 -56.86 2.43
N ASN A 2 -4.91 -57.00 3.25
CA ASN A 2 -6.30 -56.73 2.83
C ASN A 2 -6.60 -55.26 2.42
N LYS A 3 -5.99 -54.26 3.07
CA LYS A 3 -6.25 -52.84 2.76
C LYS A 3 -5.73 -52.39 1.38
N LYS A 4 -4.58 -52.88 0.92
CA LYS A 4 -4.00 -52.52 -0.40
C LYS A 4 -4.87 -53.01 -1.56
N ARG A 5 -5.47 -54.21 -1.41
CA ARG A 5 -6.45 -54.75 -2.37
C ARG A 5 -7.75 -53.94 -2.36
N ALA A 6 -8.22 -53.53 -1.17
CA ALA A 6 -9.38 -52.67 -1.05
C ALA A 6 -9.17 -51.29 -1.71
N LEU A 7 -8.02 -50.64 -1.50
CA LEU A 7 -7.69 -49.36 -2.15
C LEU A 7 -7.63 -49.48 -3.68
N LYS A 8 -7.08 -50.59 -4.20
CA LYS A 8 -7.06 -50.85 -5.64
C LYS A 8 -8.47 -50.99 -6.23
N MET A 9 -9.39 -51.65 -5.51
CA MET A 9 -10.79 -51.76 -5.93
C MET A 9 -11.51 -50.40 -5.90
N VAL A 10 -11.21 -49.55 -4.92
CA VAL A 10 -11.73 -48.18 -4.86
C VAL A 10 -11.27 -47.37 -6.07
N CYS A 11 -10.00 -47.43 -6.47
CA CYS A 11 -9.51 -46.76 -7.68
C CYS A 11 -10.26 -47.22 -8.94
N ILE A 12 -10.50 -48.52 -9.09
CA ILE A 12 -11.23 -49.07 -10.25
C ILE A 12 -12.67 -48.52 -10.31
N ILE A 13 -13.38 -48.50 -9.18
CA ILE A 13 -14.74 -47.95 -9.10
C ILE A 13 -14.75 -46.46 -9.47
N LEU A 14 -13.82 -45.67 -8.93
CA LEU A 14 -13.71 -44.25 -9.23
C LEU A 14 -13.46 -43.99 -10.71
N LEU A 15 -12.58 -44.76 -11.36
CA LEU A 15 -12.30 -44.62 -12.79
C LEU A 15 -13.50 -44.98 -13.68
N PHE A 16 -14.30 -45.97 -13.31
CA PHE A 16 -15.55 -46.28 -14.02
C PHE A 16 -16.60 -45.18 -13.84
N LEU A 17 -16.70 -44.58 -12.66
CA LEU A 17 -17.58 -43.44 -12.42
C LEU A 17 -17.18 -42.24 -13.28
N VAL A 18 -15.88 -41.94 -13.38
CA VAL A 18 -15.33 -40.90 -14.26
C VAL A 18 -15.69 -41.16 -15.72
N ALA A 19 -15.51 -42.37 -16.22
CA ALA A 19 -15.89 -42.73 -17.59
C ALA A 19 -17.41 -42.59 -17.81
N GLY A 20 -18.23 -42.93 -16.81
CA GLY A 20 -19.68 -42.76 -16.83
C GLY A 20 -20.12 -41.29 -16.87
N MET A 21 -19.34 -40.37 -16.29
CA MET A 21 -19.65 -38.92 -16.32
C MET A 21 -19.67 -38.35 -17.74
N LEU A 22 -19.02 -38.98 -18.73
CA LEU A 22 -19.07 -38.57 -20.13
C LEU A 22 -20.49 -38.62 -20.75
N LEU A 23 -21.39 -39.41 -20.18
CA LEU A 23 -22.77 -39.56 -20.64
C LEU A 23 -23.73 -38.50 -20.07
N PHE A 24 -23.30 -37.77 -19.05
CA PHE A 24 -24.09 -36.69 -18.45
C PHE A 24 -23.81 -35.35 -19.15
N PRO A 25 -24.66 -34.32 -18.98
CA PRO A 25 -24.39 -33.01 -19.55
C PRO A 25 -23.13 -32.40 -18.93
N TRP A 26 -22.24 -31.82 -19.71
CA TRP A 26 -20.97 -31.19 -19.26
C TRP A 26 -21.01 -29.66 -19.31
N LEU A 27 -21.88 -29.10 -20.13
CA LEU A 27 -21.96 -27.67 -20.36
C LEU A 27 -23.39 -27.21 -20.61
N ARG A 28 -23.65 -25.95 -20.27
CA ARG A 28 -24.89 -25.25 -20.56
C ARG A 28 -24.61 -24.05 -21.44
N ILE A 29 -25.27 -23.98 -22.59
CA ILE A 29 -25.24 -22.80 -23.47
C ILE A 29 -26.67 -22.30 -23.59
N GLY A 30 -26.93 -21.08 -23.12
CA GLY A 30 -28.28 -20.54 -23.03
C GLY A 30 -29.20 -21.37 -22.10
N LYS A 31 -30.26 -21.96 -22.66
CA LYS A 31 -31.24 -22.77 -21.92
C LYS A 31 -30.99 -24.29 -22.01
N ASP A 32 -30.13 -24.73 -22.93
CA ASP A 32 -29.96 -26.14 -23.25
C ASP A 32 -28.69 -26.74 -22.64
N TRP A 33 -28.77 -28.03 -22.33
CA TRP A 33 -27.70 -28.81 -21.71
C TRP A 33 -27.11 -29.77 -22.74
N TYR A 34 -25.79 -29.75 -22.88
CA TYR A 34 -25.09 -30.61 -23.85
C TYR A 34 -24.17 -31.60 -23.12
N THR A 35 -24.22 -32.86 -23.55
CA THR A 35 -23.14 -33.83 -23.29
C THR A 35 -21.93 -33.48 -24.17
N LEU A 36 -20.73 -33.97 -23.83
CA LEU A 36 -19.52 -33.71 -24.63
C LEU A 36 -19.71 -34.14 -26.09
N PHE A 37 -20.32 -35.31 -26.31
CA PHE A 37 -20.59 -35.83 -27.66
C PHE A 37 -21.65 -35.01 -28.39
N ALA A 38 -22.74 -34.62 -27.71
CA ALA A 38 -23.79 -33.78 -28.30
C ALA A 38 -23.27 -32.38 -28.68
N PHE A 39 -22.39 -31.81 -27.86
CA PHE A 39 -21.76 -30.52 -28.12
C PHE A 39 -20.81 -30.56 -29.32
N TYR A 40 -19.94 -31.56 -29.41
CA TYR A 40 -19.06 -31.69 -30.57
C TYR A 40 -19.82 -31.97 -31.85
N ARG A 41 -20.95 -32.68 -31.76
CA ARG A 41 -21.87 -32.85 -32.89
C ARG A 41 -22.46 -31.52 -33.35
N SER A 42 -23.02 -30.71 -32.45
CA SER A 42 -23.62 -29.43 -32.82
C SER A 42 -22.60 -28.41 -33.34
N VAL A 43 -21.37 -28.41 -32.80
CA VAL A 43 -20.31 -27.51 -33.23
C VAL A 43 -19.71 -27.89 -34.59
N PHE A 44 -19.38 -29.17 -34.82
CA PHE A 44 -18.65 -29.58 -36.03
C PHE A 44 -19.54 -30.11 -37.16
N PHE A 45 -20.69 -30.71 -36.87
CA PHE A 45 -21.58 -31.27 -37.90
C PHE A 45 -22.76 -30.35 -38.24
N GLU A 46 -23.20 -29.50 -37.31
CA GLU A 46 -24.34 -28.59 -37.50
C GLU A 46 -23.91 -27.11 -37.66
N ASP A 47 -22.60 -26.82 -37.61
CA ASP A 47 -21.96 -25.50 -37.77
C ASP A 47 -22.57 -24.37 -36.91
N GLN A 48 -23.08 -24.71 -35.72
CA GLN A 48 -23.76 -23.76 -34.81
C GLN A 48 -22.83 -22.89 -33.96
N LEU A 49 -21.51 -23.02 -34.12
CA LEU A 49 -20.52 -22.31 -33.29
C LEU A 49 -20.73 -20.79 -33.32
N ARG A 50 -21.07 -20.24 -34.50
CA ARG A 50 -21.32 -18.79 -34.67
C ARG A 50 -22.57 -18.30 -33.92
N GLU A 51 -23.55 -19.16 -33.70
CA GLU A 51 -24.75 -18.82 -32.92
C GLU A 51 -24.48 -18.88 -31.42
N PHE A 52 -23.74 -19.88 -30.95
CA PHE A 52 -23.33 -19.98 -29.54
C PHE A 52 -22.46 -18.81 -29.09
N VAL A 53 -21.60 -18.30 -29.97
CA VAL A 53 -20.76 -17.11 -29.72
C VAL A 53 -21.58 -15.84 -29.47
N LYS A 54 -22.74 -15.69 -30.13
CA LYS A 54 -23.62 -14.53 -29.91
C LYS A 54 -24.23 -14.53 -28.50
N ILE A 55 -24.36 -15.71 -27.89
CA ILE A 55 -24.91 -15.88 -26.54
C ILE A 55 -23.80 -15.77 -25.49
N THR A 56 -22.65 -16.40 -25.74
CA THR A 56 -21.49 -16.37 -24.84
C THR A 56 -20.19 -16.26 -25.64
N ALA A 57 -19.49 -15.13 -25.52
CA ALA A 57 -18.26 -14.88 -26.28
C ALA A 57 -17.12 -15.89 -26.03
N SER A 58 -17.12 -16.56 -24.86
CA SER A 58 -16.17 -17.63 -24.53
C SER A 58 -16.36 -18.91 -25.35
N ALA A 59 -17.49 -19.06 -26.08
CA ALA A 59 -17.84 -20.26 -26.83
C ALA A 59 -16.84 -20.63 -27.95
N TYR A 60 -16.04 -19.69 -28.46
CA TYR A 60 -14.98 -20.00 -29.43
C TYR A 60 -13.90 -20.93 -28.88
N PHE A 61 -13.63 -20.85 -27.58
CA PHE A 61 -12.53 -21.58 -26.96
C PHE A 61 -12.98 -22.91 -26.33
N ILE A 62 -14.29 -23.05 -26.06
CA ILE A 62 -14.89 -24.25 -25.44
C ILE A 62 -14.59 -25.55 -26.22
N PRO A 63 -14.68 -25.60 -27.57
CA PRO A 63 -14.35 -26.81 -28.34
C PRO A 63 -12.89 -27.25 -28.26
N VAL A 64 -11.96 -26.36 -27.92
CA VAL A 64 -10.54 -26.70 -27.78
C VAL A 64 -10.27 -27.31 -26.41
N PHE A 65 -10.94 -26.79 -25.36
CA PHE A 65 -10.67 -27.19 -23.98
C PHE A 65 -11.39 -28.47 -23.56
N LEU A 66 -12.61 -28.70 -24.06
CA LEU A 66 -13.37 -29.89 -23.72
C LEU A 66 -12.75 -31.19 -24.26
N VAL A 67 -11.79 -31.09 -25.21
CA VAL A 67 -11.04 -32.25 -25.72
C VAL A 67 -10.25 -32.89 -24.59
N PHE A 68 -9.72 -32.09 -23.66
CA PHE A 68 -8.95 -32.59 -22.53
C PHE A 68 -9.84 -33.33 -21.51
N GLY A 69 -11.03 -32.81 -21.22
CA GLY A 69 -12.01 -33.51 -20.38
C GLY A 69 -12.51 -34.83 -21.02
N LEU A 70 -12.75 -34.82 -22.33
CA LEU A 70 -13.11 -36.02 -23.10
C LEU A 70 -11.97 -37.07 -23.06
N ALA A 71 -10.73 -36.64 -23.31
CA ALA A 71 -9.56 -37.51 -23.29
C ALA A 71 -9.30 -38.12 -21.90
N ALA A 72 -9.48 -37.33 -20.84
CA ALA A 72 -9.37 -37.80 -19.46
C ALA A 72 -10.43 -38.86 -19.12
N GLY A 73 -11.69 -38.65 -19.52
CA GLY A 73 -12.77 -39.61 -19.29
C GLY A 73 -12.60 -40.93 -20.05
N ILE A 74 -12.21 -40.87 -21.34
CA ILE A 74 -11.93 -42.07 -22.15
C ILE A 74 -10.71 -42.81 -21.58
N GLY A 75 -9.66 -42.06 -21.25
CA GLY A 75 -8.46 -42.59 -20.62
C GLY A 75 -8.76 -43.28 -19.30
N ALA A 76 -9.64 -42.73 -18.47
CA ALA A 76 -10.08 -43.34 -17.21
C ALA A 76 -10.74 -44.70 -17.42
N GLY A 77 -11.62 -44.84 -18.43
CA GLY A 77 -12.21 -46.12 -18.80
C GLY A 77 -11.16 -47.15 -19.24
N VAL A 78 -10.21 -46.75 -20.08
CA VAL A 78 -9.09 -47.61 -20.51
C VAL A 78 -8.22 -48.03 -19.31
N LYS A 79 -7.91 -47.11 -18.40
CA LYS A 79 -7.15 -47.39 -17.17
C LYS A 79 -7.89 -48.38 -16.27
N ALA A 80 -9.20 -48.22 -16.09
CA ALA A 80 -10.02 -49.13 -15.29
C ALA A 80 -9.98 -50.57 -15.81
N VAL A 81 -10.13 -50.75 -17.13
CA VAL A 81 -10.06 -52.07 -17.79
C VAL A 81 -8.67 -52.68 -17.64
N LEU A 82 -7.60 -51.90 -17.85
CA LEU A 82 -6.23 -52.37 -17.66
C LEU A 82 -5.99 -52.84 -16.21
N MET A 83 -6.48 -52.08 -15.21
CA MET A 83 -6.33 -52.41 -13.80
C MET A 83 -7.07 -53.70 -13.39
N LEU A 84 -8.20 -54.02 -14.02
CA LEU A 84 -8.92 -55.29 -13.86
C LEU A 84 -8.06 -56.48 -14.35
N PHE A 85 -7.42 -56.34 -15.50
CA PHE A 85 -6.46 -57.32 -16.03
C PHE A 85 -5.09 -57.30 -15.34
N HIS A 86 -4.97 -56.62 -14.20
CA HIS A 86 -3.74 -56.52 -13.42
C HIS A 86 -2.55 -55.89 -14.20
N ARG A 87 -2.84 -55.14 -15.27
CA ARG A 87 -1.85 -54.36 -16.02
C ARG A 87 -1.97 -52.89 -15.64
N SER A 88 -0.83 -52.21 -15.46
CA SER A 88 -0.80 -50.76 -15.27
C SER A 88 0.10 -50.13 -16.31
N CYS A 89 -0.40 -49.09 -17.00
CA CYS A 89 0.37 -48.34 -17.98
C CYS A 89 0.59 -46.92 -17.44
N ARG A 90 1.83 -46.61 -17.07
CA ARG A 90 2.20 -45.29 -16.52
C ARG A 90 1.92 -44.15 -17.52
N ILE A 91 2.01 -44.43 -18.82
CA ILE A 91 1.73 -43.46 -19.88
C ILE A 91 0.26 -43.06 -19.87
N VAL A 92 -0.66 -44.03 -19.77
CA VAL A 92 -2.11 -43.78 -19.70
C VAL A 92 -2.46 -42.97 -18.45
N THR A 93 -1.89 -43.34 -17.30
CA THR A 93 -2.07 -42.59 -16.05
C THR A 93 -1.59 -41.14 -16.16
N GLY A 94 -0.40 -40.91 -16.75
CA GLY A 94 0.13 -39.57 -16.96
C GLY A 94 -0.70 -38.71 -17.92
N LEU A 95 -1.25 -39.32 -18.98
CA LEU A 95 -2.12 -38.64 -19.94
C LEU A 95 -3.45 -38.21 -19.31
N ILE A 96 -4.07 -39.04 -18.47
CA ILE A 96 -5.32 -38.70 -17.77
C ILE A 96 -5.10 -37.51 -16.85
N TYR A 97 -4.07 -37.56 -15.99
CA TYR A 97 -3.80 -36.48 -15.05
C TYR A 97 -3.35 -35.19 -15.74
N GLY A 98 -2.56 -35.31 -16.82
CA GLY A 98 -2.16 -34.16 -17.64
C GLY A 98 -3.35 -33.49 -18.32
N ALA A 99 -4.23 -34.27 -18.95
CA ALA A 99 -5.43 -33.75 -19.59
C ALA A 99 -6.39 -33.12 -18.57
N GLU A 100 -6.61 -33.76 -17.43
CA GLU A 100 -7.47 -33.22 -16.37
C GLU A 100 -6.92 -31.92 -15.77
N LEU A 101 -5.60 -31.84 -15.57
CA LEU A 101 -4.96 -30.62 -15.06
C LEU A 101 -5.08 -29.46 -16.05
N VAL A 102 -4.89 -29.73 -17.34
CA VAL A 102 -5.11 -28.72 -18.40
C VAL A 102 -6.57 -28.27 -18.41
N TYR A 103 -7.52 -29.21 -18.30
CA TYR A 103 -8.95 -28.90 -18.24
C TYR A 103 -9.30 -28.00 -17.02
N ILE A 104 -8.85 -28.37 -15.82
CA ILE A 104 -9.08 -27.57 -14.60
C ILE A 104 -8.41 -26.19 -14.71
N ALA A 105 -7.18 -26.11 -15.22
CA ALA A 105 -6.49 -24.84 -15.41
C ALA A 105 -7.26 -23.92 -16.38
N THR A 106 -7.83 -24.48 -17.46
CA THR A 106 -8.66 -23.73 -18.41
C THR A 106 -9.97 -23.25 -17.80
N MET A 107 -10.59 -24.03 -16.90
CA MET A 107 -11.79 -23.60 -16.17
C MET A 107 -11.57 -22.35 -15.30
N PHE A 108 -10.39 -22.23 -14.67
CA PHE A 108 -10.07 -21.07 -13.84
C PHE A 108 -9.52 -19.88 -14.62
N SER A 109 -8.99 -20.11 -15.82
CA SER A 109 -8.29 -19.07 -16.59
C SER A 109 -9.21 -18.27 -17.53
N PHE A 110 -10.35 -18.84 -17.96
CA PHE A 110 -11.24 -18.20 -18.94
C PHE A 110 -12.65 -18.00 -18.38
N GLY A 111 -13.04 -16.75 -18.17
CA GLY A 111 -14.40 -16.39 -17.71
C GLY A 111 -15.47 -16.73 -18.76
N GLY A 112 -16.62 -17.27 -18.31
CA GLY A 112 -17.80 -17.53 -19.14
C GLY A 112 -18.12 -19.01 -19.42
N TYR A 113 -17.30 -19.97 -18.98
CA TYR A 113 -17.66 -21.40 -18.96
C TYR A 113 -18.29 -21.75 -17.61
N MET A 114 -19.58 -22.10 -17.59
CA MET A 114 -20.23 -22.67 -16.41
C MET A 114 -20.24 -24.20 -16.54
N PRO A 115 -19.29 -24.91 -15.89
CA PRO A 115 -19.27 -26.36 -15.90
C PRO A 115 -20.54 -26.91 -15.24
N SER A 116 -21.08 -27.97 -15.81
CA SER A 116 -22.16 -28.70 -15.14
C SER A 116 -21.65 -29.39 -13.87
N PRO A 117 -22.56 -29.80 -12.97
CA PRO A 117 -22.20 -30.65 -11.84
C PRO A 117 -21.44 -31.92 -12.24
N ALA A 118 -21.73 -32.51 -13.41
CA ALA A 118 -21.07 -33.74 -13.87
C ALA A 118 -19.59 -33.51 -14.22
N ALA A 119 -19.27 -32.36 -14.84
CA ALA A 119 -17.89 -31.99 -15.14
C ALA A 119 -17.07 -31.78 -13.85
N LEU A 120 -17.62 -31.06 -12.88
CA LEU A 120 -16.99 -30.86 -11.57
C LEU A 120 -16.82 -32.17 -10.80
N LEU A 121 -17.83 -33.04 -10.84
CA LEU A 121 -17.79 -34.34 -10.19
C LEU A 121 -16.73 -35.25 -10.85
N SER A 122 -16.61 -35.23 -12.17
CA SER A 122 -15.55 -35.95 -12.90
C SER A 122 -14.15 -35.53 -12.44
N SER A 123 -13.89 -34.22 -12.35
CA SER A 123 -12.62 -33.68 -11.86
C SER A 123 -12.33 -34.08 -10.42
N LEU A 124 -13.35 -34.02 -9.55
CA LEU A 124 -13.23 -34.43 -8.15
C LEU A 124 -12.92 -35.93 -8.03
N LEU A 125 -13.55 -36.77 -8.84
CA LEU A 125 -13.34 -38.22 -8.83
C LEU A 125 -11.94 -38.59 -9.33
N ILE A 126 -11.40 -37.93 -10.36
CA ILE A 126 -10.02 -38.13 -10.83
C ILE A 126 -9.02 -37.70 -9.76
N PHE A 127 -9.25 -36.56 -9.11
CA PHE A 127 -8.39 -36.11 -8.01
C PHE A 127 -8.42 -37.09 -6.83
N THR A 128 -9.61 -37.57 -6.45
CA THR A 128 -9.78 -38.56 -5.38
C THR A 128 -9.06 -39.86 -5.73
N GLU A 129 -9.17 -40.32 -6.97
CA GLU A 129 -8.49 -41.51 -7.46
C GLU A 129 -6.97 -41.38 -7.39
N PHE A 130 -6.42 -40.25 -7.83
CA PHE A 130 -4.99 -39.93 -7.73
C PHE A 130 -4.50 -39.97 -6.27
N MET A 131 -5.26 -39.37 -5.36
CA MET A 131 -4.92 -39.36 -3.93
C MET A 131 -4.94 -40.77 -3.33
N VAL A 132 -5.93 -41.58 -3.68
CA VAL A 132 -6.04 -42.97 -3.22
C VAL A 132 -4.92 -43.83 -3.81
N GLU A 133 -4.57 -43.65 -5.09
CA GLU A 133 -3.48 -44.40 -5.74
C GLU A 133 -2.13 -44.04 -5.11
N LYS A 134 -1.84 -42.74 -4.93
CA LYS A 134 -0.59 -42.29 -4.29
C LYS A 134 -0.49 -42.78 -2.85
N TYR A 135 -1.59 -42.67 -2.09
CA TYR A 135 -1.65 -43.21 -0.74
C TYR A 135 -1.44 -44.73 -0.72
N ALA A 136 -2.00 -45.48 -1.66
CA ALA A 136 -1.82 -46.93 -1.74
C ALA A 136 -0.37 -47.34 -2.10
N GLN A 137 0.35 -46.51 -2.86
CA GLN A 137 1.77 -46.72 -3.19
C GLN A 137 2.67 -46.49 -1.97
N GLU A 138 2.44 -45.42 -1.21
CA GLU A 138 3.27 -45.00 -0.09
C GLU A 138 2.77 -45.53 1.28
N TYR A 139 1.66 -46.28 1.29
CA TYR A 139 0.97 -46.73 2.52
C TYR A 139 1.90 -47.44 3.50
N GLU A 140 2.69 -48.40 3.02
CA GLU A 140 3.55 -49.22 3.87
C GLU A 140 4.71 -48.40 4.47
N ASP A 141 5.25 -47.46 3.70
CA ASP A 141 6.36 -46.61 4.13
C ASP A 141 5.88 -45.51 5.09
N PHE A 142 4.75 -44.87 4.80
CA PHE A 142 4.13 -43.90 5.71
C PHE A 142 3.72 -44.52 7.04
N THR A 143 3.14 -45.72 7.02
CA THR A 143 2.68 -46.36 8.27
C THR A 143 3.88 -46.73 9.14
N LYS A 144 4.96 -47.26 8.55
CA LYS A 144 6.21 -47.57 9.26
C LYS A 144 6.88 -46.32 9.82
N GLU A 145 7.02 -45.26 9.02
CA GLU A 145 7.65 -44.02 9.43
C GLU A 145 6.82 -43.28 10.50
N TRP A 146 5.50 -43.23 10.36
CA TRP A 146 4.62 -42.61 11.35
C TRP A 146 4.64 -43.34 12.68
N GLU A 147 4.60 -44.68 12.68
CA GLU A 147 4.72 -45.46 13.91
C GLU A 147 6.09 -45.29 14.57
N PHE A 148 7.16 -45.24 13.78
CA PHE A 148 8.52 -45.00 14.25
C PHE A 148 8.66 -43.60 14.88
N GLN A 149 8.23 -42.54 14.18
CA GLN A 149 8.27 -41.16 14.67
C GLN A 149 7.42 -40.97 15.91
N ARG A 150 6.20 -41.52 15.95
CA ARG A 150 5.31 -41.41 17.11
C ARG A 150 5.89 -42.09 18.34
N LYS A 151 6.48 -43.29 18.18
CA LYS A 151 7.15 -44.01 19.27
C LYS A 151 8.39 -43.24 19.74
N LYS A 152 9.20 -42.72 18.82
CA LYS A 152 10.38 -41.92 19.12
C LYS A 152 10.03 -40.63 19.85
N GLU A 153 9.06 -39.85 19.36
CA GLU A 153 8.62 -38.62 20.01
C GLU A 153 8.00 -38.87 21.39
N ALA A 154 7.18 -39.92 21.53
CA ALA A 154 6.57 -40.28 22.81
C ALA A 154 7.64 -40.69 23.83
N ALA A 155 8.63 -41.47 23.41
CA ALA A 155 9.78 -41.85 24.23
C ALA A 155 10.63 -40.63 24.61
N GLU A 156 10.97 -39.75 23.65
CA GLU A 156 11.72 -38.51 23.90
C GLU A 156 10.95 -37.56 24.83
N LYS A 157 9.62 -37.41 24.68
CA LYS A 157 8.77 -36.58 25.55
C LYS A 157 8.69 -37.17 26.97
N ALA A 158 8.51 -38.48 27.10
CA ALA A 158 8.45 -39.16 28.40
C ALA A 158 9.81 -39.12 29.12
N GLU A 159 10.90 -39.36 28.39
CA GLU A 159 12.27 -39.27 28.90
C GLU A 159 12.63 -37.84 29.29
N ARG A 160 12.27 -36.83 28.49
CA ARG A 160 12.38 -35.40 28.88
C ARG A 160 11.60 -35.10 30.15
N LYS A 161 10.35 -35.58 30.26
CA LYS A 161 9.52 -35.34 31.45
C LYS A 161 10.12 -35.98 32.71
N LYS A 162 10.77 -37.15 32.58
CA LYS A 162 11.46 -37.87 33.65
C LYS A 162 12.82 -37.25 34.01
N ARG A 163 13.65 -36.88 33.03
CA ARG A 163 14.96 -36.21 33.25
C ARG A 163 14.82 -34.78 33.78
N LEU A 164 13.73 -34.09 33.41
CA LEU A 164 13.48 -32.69 33.74
C LEU A 164 12.42 -32.51 34.84
N SER A 165 12.09 -33.53 35.64
CA SER A 165 11.22 -33.35 36.81
C SER A 165 11.99 -32.67 37.94
N PHE A 166 11.53 -31.50 38.41
CA PHE A 166 12.01 -30.88 39.67
C PHE A 166 10.88 -31.01 40.68
N PRO A 167 11.14 -31.48 41.90
CA PRO A 167 10.18 -31.39 42.98
C PRO A 167 10.22 -30.05 43.72
N GLY A 168 11.24 -29.21 43.53
CA GLY A 168 11.43 -27.94 44.24
C GLY A 168 10.76 -26.72 43.60
N LYS A 169 10.51 -25.67 44.40
CA LYS A 169 10.14 -24.32 43.93
C LYS A 169 11.40 -23.49 43.70
N TYR A 170 11.39 -22.56 42.74
CA TYR A 170 12.49 -21.61 42.58
C TYR A 170 12.49 -20.62 43.75
N ASP A 171 13.67 -20.36 44.31
CA ASP A 171 13.85 -19.37 45.37
C ASP A 171 13.62 -17.95 44.84
N VAL A 172 13.06 -17.07 45.69
CA VAL A 172 12.83 -15.64 45.43
C VAL A 172 14.15 -14.91 45.12
N GLN A 173 15.29 -15.43 45.61
CA GLN A 173 16.62 -14.90 45.27
C GLN A 173 16.92 -14.95 43.78
N LEU A 174 16.43 -15.96 43.04
CA LEU A 174 16.60 -16.05 41.59
C LEU A 174 15.91 -14.86 40.90
N LEU A 175 14.67 -14.53 41.32
CA LEU A 175 13.93 -13.37 40.81
C LEU A 175 14.66 -12.05 41.12
N ARG A 176 15.32 -11.96 42.28
CA ARG A 176 16.08 -10.76 42.68
C ARG A 176 17.35 -10.58 41.84
N ILE A 177 18.09 -11.67 41.57
CA ILE A 177 19.26 -11.66 40.67
C ILE A 177 18.82 -11.25 39.26
N MET A 178 17.73 -11.84 38.78
CA MET A 178 17.18 -11.50 37.48
C MET A 178 16.74 -10.04 37.38
N TRP A 179 16.06 -9.49 38.40
CA TRP A 179 15.65 -8.08 38.42
C TRP A 179 16.86 -7.14 38.36
N ARG A 180 17.97 -7.53 38.99
CA ARG A 180 19.22 -6.77 38.92
C ARG A 180 19.86 -6.83 37.53
N GLU A 181 19.77 -7.97 36.87
CA GLU A 181 20.29 -8.19 35.52
C GLU A 181 19.43 -7.54 34.42
N THR A 182 18.10 -7.54 34.54
CA THR A 182 17.21 -6.76 33.64
C THR A 182 17.49 -5.27 33.76
N ARG A 183 17.75 -4.78 34.97
CA ARG A 183 18.18 -3.38 35.19
C ARG A 183 19.51 -3.06 34.53
N HIS A 184 20.40 -4.04 34.33
CA HIS A 184 21.64 -3.87 33.57
C HIS A 184 21.36 -3.65 32.06
N GLN A 185 20.28 -4.22 31.53
CA GLN A 185 19.81 -4.04 30.14
C GLN A 185 18.88 -2.82 29.94
N LYS A 186 18.83 -1.87 30.88
CA LYS A 186 17.93 -0.71 30.88
C LYS A 186 17.84 0.07 29.56
N ARG A 187 18.89 0.12 28.75
CA ARG A 187 18.87 0.81 27.44
C ARG A 187 18.02 0.10 26.40
N ALA A 188 18.15 -1.22 26.28
CA ALA A 188 17.34 -2.00 25.35
C ALA A 188 15.87 -1.97 25.77
N LEU A 189 15.62 -2.09 27.09
CA LEU A 189 14.27 -2.01 27.65
C LEU A 189 13.64 -0.63 27.42
N PHE A 190 14.39 0.44 27.67
CA PHE A 190 13.95 1.82 27.43
C PHE A 190 13.61 2.06 25.96
N LEU A 191 14.41 1.56 25.01
CA LEU A 191 14.15 1.72 23.58
C LEU A 191 12.84 1.03 23.16
N ILE A 192 12.61 -0.21 23.60
CA ILE A 192 11.35 -0.90 23.32
C ILE A 192 10.16 -0.14 23.92
N CYS A 193 10.25 0.26 25.20
CA CYS A 193 9.18 1.03 25.83
C CYS A 193 8.95 2.36 25.12
N ALA A 194 10.01 3.08 24.73
CA ALA A 194 9.90 4.36 24.03
C ALA A 194 9.20 4.22 22.67
N GLY A 195 9.53 3.20 21.88
CA GLY A 195 8.86 2.95 20.59
C GLY A 195 7.40 2.54 20.74
N ASN A 196 7.12 1.63 21.67
CA ASN A 196 5.75 1.19 21.96
C ASN A 196 4.88 2.35 22.49
N SER A 197 5.42 3.18 23.40
CA SER A 197 4.73 4.37 23.89
C SER A 197 4.54 5.42 22.80
N ALA A 198 5.51 5.60 21.90
CA ALA A 198 5.38 6.50 20.77
C ALA A 198 4.27 6.04 19.81
N LEU A 199 4.21 4.75 19.47
CA LEU A 199 3.11 4.18 18.66
C LEU A 199 1.76 4.48 19.30
N LEU A 200 1.60 4.14 20.58
CA LEU A 200 0.33 4.31 21.29
C LEU A 200 -0.05 5.79 21.38
N GLY A 201 0.90 6.68 21.71
CA GLY A 201 0.67 8.11 21.80
C GLY A 201 0.30 8.74 20.46
N ILE A 202 0.97 8.33 19.36
CA ILE A 202 0.65 8.79 18.01
C ILE A 202 -0.73 8.30 17.58
N MET A 203 -1.05 7.01 17.78
CA MET A 203 -2.37 6.48 17.47
C MET A 203 -3.47 7.20 18.24
N LEU A 204 -3.30 7.37 19.55
CA LEU A 204 -4.27 8.08 20.39
C LEU A 204 -4.50 9.51 19.89
N PHE A 205 -3.41 10.22 19.57
CA PHE A 205 -3.47 11.57 19.02
C PHE A 205 -4.21 11.62 17.68
N LEU A 206 -3.90 10.75 16.72
CA LEU A 206 -4.53 10.77 15.39
C LEU A 206 -6.02 10.44 15.44
N PHE A 207 -6.41 9.42 16.21
CA PHE A 207 -7.82 9.09 16.39
C PHE A 207 -8.59 10.20 17.13
N ALA A 208 -7.97 10.83 18.14
CA ALA A 208 -8.56 11.98 18.82
C ALA A 208 -8.74 13.20 17.89
N MET A 209 -7.72 13.53 17.09
CA MET A 209 -7.81 14.60 16.09
C MET A 209 -8.88 14.32 15.04
N LYS A 210 -8.93 13.09 14.49
CA LYS A 210 -9.93 12.72 13.49
C LYS A 210 -11.36 12.86 14.03
N THR A 211 -11.62 12.31 15.22
CA THR A 211 -12.97 12.31 15.81
C THR A 211 -13.46 13.70 16.20
N THR A 212 -12.54 14.61 16.53
CA THR A 212 -12.88 15.98 16.91
C THR A 212 -13.11 16.87 15.70
N LEU A 213 -12.27 16.74 14.67
CA LEU A 213 -12.45 17.42 13.38
C LEU A 213 -13.71 16.91 12.64
N GLY A 214 -14.02 15.62 12.75
CA GLY A 214 -15.20 15.02 12.12
C GLY A 214 -16.56 15.54 12.63
N LYS A 215 -16.61 16.29 13.74
CA LYS A 215 -17.86 16.87 14.26
C LYS A 215 -18.38 18.04 13.44
N GLY A 216 -17.52 18.73 12.69
CA GLY A 216 -17.87 19.85 11.81
C GLY A 216 -17.75 19.53 10.33
N TYR A 217 -17.42 18.28 9.98
CA TYR A 217 -17.13 17.84 8.62
C TYR A 217 -18.40 17.35 7.91
N GLY A 218 -18.54 17.60 6.61
CA GLY A 218 -19.74 17.28 5.83
C GLY A 218 -20.03 15.77 5.64
N ILE A 219 -21.12 15.47 4.92
CA ILE A 219 -21.72 14.13 4.65
C ILE A 219 -20.72 13.06 4.12
N THR A 220 -19.50 13.46 3.74
CA THR A 220 -18.44 12.61 3.17
C THR A 220 -17.72 11.69 4.17
N ASP A 221 -17.91 11.84 5.49
CA ASP A 221 -17.15 11.09 6.51
C ASP A 221 -17.63 9.64 6.77
N GLU A 222 -18.61 9.12 6.02
CA GLU A 222 -19.10 7.75 6.20
C GLU A 222 -18.23 6.69 5.48
N LEU A 223 -17.50 7.08 4.43
CA LEU A 223 -16.69 6.13 3.64
C LEU A 223 -15.31 5.91 4.28
N PRO A 224 -14.83 4.66 4.43
CA PRO A 224 -13.56 4.37 5.12
C PRO A 224 -12.31 4.89 4.41
N SER A 225 -12.37 5.07 3.09
CA SER A 225 -11.20 5.39 2.23
C SER A 225 -11.09 6.86 1.84
N GLN A 226 -12.01 7.73 2.26
CA GLN A 226 -12.09 9.12 1.81
C GLN A 226 -12.19 10.11 2.98
N GLY A 227 -11.97 11.40 2.69
CA GLY A 227 -12.02 12.48 3.67
C GLY A 227 -11.09 12.24 4.86
N LEU A 228 -11.58 12.54 6.06
CA LEU A 228 -10.79 12.38 7.29
C LEU A 228 -10.49 10.91 7.61
N ASN A 229 -11.38 9.98 7.27
CA ASN A 229 -11.13 8.54 7.42
C ASN A 229 -10.00 8.06 6.51
N GLY A 230 -9.98 8.49 5.25
CA GLY A 230 -8.92 8.16 4.30
C GLY A 230 -7.56 8.66 4.79
N ILE A 231 -7.50 9.91 5.25
CA ILE A 231 -6.28 10.51 5.82
C ILE A 231 -5.82 9.72 7.06
N LEU A 232 -6.74 9.37 7.96
CA LEU A 232 -6.43 8.57 9.14
C LEU A 232 -5.92 7.18 8.75
N SER A 233 -6.56 6.50 7.79
CA SER A 233 -6.17 5.17 7.32
C SER A 233 -4.77 5.17 6.73
N ASP A 234 -4.46 6.14 5.85
CA ASP A 234 -3.13 6.34 5.27
C ASP A 234 -2.08 6.56 6.37
N ALA A 235 -2.38 7.42 7.35
CA ALA A 235 -1.47 7.72 8.45
C ALA A 235 -1.25 6.53 9.37
N VAL A 236 -2.31 5.81 9.75
CA VAL A 236 -2.26 4.59 10.56
C VAL A 236 -1.42 3.53 9.87
N PHE A 237 -1.61 3.33 8.56
CA PHE A 237 -0.83 2.40 7.77
C PHE A 237 0.67 2.75 7.79
N MET A 238 1.01 4.02 7.56
CA MET A 238 2.41 4.48 7.60
C MET A 238 3.03 4.36 8.99
N VAL A 239 2.31 4.76 10.03
CA VAL A 239 2.75 4.64 11.43
C VAL A 239 2.98 3.17 11.80
N VAL A 240 2.08 2.26 11.42
CA VAL A 240 2.27 0.81 11.64
C VAL A 240 3.49 0.30 10.91
N LEU A 241 3.71 0.70 9.65
CA LEU A 241 4.85 0.27 8.86
C LEU A 241 6.19 0.74 9.47
N ILE A 242 6.28 2.01 9.87
CA ILE A 242 7.46 2.55 10.55
C ILE A 242 7.65 1.87 11.91
N TYR A 243 6.56 1.57 12.64
CA TYR A 243 6.61 0.87 13.92
C TYR A 243 7.15 -0.54 13.78
N LEU A 244 6.66 -1.31 12.80
CA LEU A 244 7.13 -2.67 12.57
C LEU A 244 8.63 -2.69 12.25
N PHE A 245 9.10 -1.74 11.45
CA PHE A 245 10.53 -1.56 11.19
C PHE A 245 11.32 -1.21 12.45
N TYR A 246 10.85 -0.24 13.23
CA TYR A 246 11.43 0.13 14.53
C TYR A 246 11.50 -1.08 15.47
N GLN A 247 10.39 -1.81 15.58
CA GLN A 247 10.21 -2.92 16.50
C GLN A 247 11.04 -4.14 16.10
N ALA A 248 11.18 -4.42 14.81
CA ALA A 248 12.08 -5.47 14.34
C ALA A 248 13.53 -5.18 14.76
N ILE A 249 13.96 -3.93 14.68
CA ILE A 249 15.30 -3.50 15.06
C ILE A 249 15.51 -3.54 16.58
N THR A 250 14.56 -3.04 17.38
CA THR A 250 14.65 -3.07 18.85
C THR A 250 14.60 -4.48 19.40
N ILE A 251 13.73 -5.33 18.87
CA ILE A 251 13.62 -6.74 19.28
C ILE A 251 14.88 -7.49 18.88
N PHE A 252 15.44 -7.25 17.69
CA PHE A 252 16.72 -7.85 17.33
C PHE A 252 17.80 -7.48 18.36
N TYR A 253 17.89 -6.20 18.73
CA TYR A 253 18.85 -5.73 19.72
C TYR A 253 18.63 -6.36 21.10
N TYR A 254 17.38 -6.51 21.52
CA TYR A 254 17.02 -7.18 22.77
C TYR A 254 17.36 -8.68 22.74
N ILE A 255 17.07 -9.38 21.64
CA ILE A 255 17.27 -10.83 21.51
C ILE A 255 18.75 -11.22 21.50
N ASP A 256 19.61 -10.42 20.88
CA ASP A 256 21.05 -10.71 20.88
C ASP A 256 21.60 -10.77 22.32
N ARG A 257 21.24 -9.79 23.15
CA ARG A 257 21.57 -9.78 24.59
C ARG A 257 20.81 -10.82 25.39
N LEU A 258 19.58 -11.14 24.98
CA LEU A 258 18.78 -12.21 25.58
C LEU A 258 19.45 -13.57 25.41
N ARG A 259 20.07 -13.86 24.25
CA ARG A 259 20.78 -15.12 24.00
C ARG A 259 21.98 -15.29 24.91
N GLU A 260 22.76 -14.24 25.13
CA GLU A 260 23.87 -14.24 26.09
C GLU A 260 23.37 -14.55 27.50
N ARG A 261 22.30 -13.88 27.93
CA ARG A 261 21.65 -14.13 29.22
C ARG A 261 21.07 -15.53 29.33
N GLN A 262 20.41 -16.03 28.29
CA GLN A 262 19.85 -17.38 28.25
C GLN A 262 20.94 -18.45 28.31
N ARG A 263 22.09 -18.21 27.68
CA ARG A 263 23.28 -19.07 27.80
C ARG A 263 23.81 -19.08 29.23
N MET A 264 23.97 -17.91 29.86
CA MET A 264 24.38 -17.82 31.26
C MET A 264 23.39 -18.53 32.20
N LEU A 265 22.08 -18.28 32.04
CA LEU A 265 21.04 -18.98 32.79
C LEU A 265 21.05 -20.49 32.52
N TRP A 266 21.37 -20.92 31.29
CA TRP A 266 21.53 -22.34 30.98
C TRP A 266 22.73 -22.95 31.68
N VAL A 267 23.88 -22.27 31.70
CA VAL A 267 25.09 -22.69 32.44
C VAL A 267 24.82 -22.76 33.95
N LEU A 268 24.03 -21.83 34.49
CA LEU A 268 23.59 -21.84 35.90
C LEU A 268 22.50 -22.88 36.21
N GLY A 269 22.11 -23.73 35.25
CA GLY A 269 21.12 -24.79 35.45
C GLY A 269 19.66 -24.35 35.43
N ALA A 270 19.34 -23.13 35.02
CA ALA A 270 17.96 -22.68 34.90
C ALA A 270 17.21 -23.46 33.81
N ARG A 271 15.98 -23.89 34.11
CA ARG A 271 15.17 -24.73 33.22
C ARG A 271 14.41 -23.89 32.20
N GLU A 272 14.03 -24.53 31.10
CA GLU A 272 13.33 -23.88 29.98
C GLU A 272 12.00 -23.21 30.39
N LYS A 273 11.20 -23.86 31.24
CA LYS A 273 9.95 -23.27 31.78
C LYS A 273 10.19 -21.99 32.57
N ALA A 274 11.23 -21.95 33.40
CA ALA A 274 11.58 -20.73 34.13
C ALA A 274 12.01 -19.64 33.17
N LYS A 275 12.87 -19.95 32.19
CA LYS A 275 13.28 -18.98 31.15
C LYS A 275 12.08 -18.39 30.40
N MET A 276 11.09 -19.20 30.03
CA MET A 276 9.88 -18.71 29.37
C MET A 276 9.01 -17.85 30.29
N MET A 277 8.83 -18.24 31.56
CA MET A 277 8.07 -17.44 32.54
C MET A 277 8.70 -16.06 32.76
N ILE A 278 10.03 -16.04 32.89
CA ILE A 278 10.83 -14.81 33.08
C ILE A 278 10.66 -13.88 31.88
N GLN A 279 10.75 -14.42 30.67
CA GLN A 279 10.55 -13.67 29.45
C GLN A 279 9.13 -13.11 29.35
N GLY A 280 8.11 -13.92 29.67
CA GLY A 280 6.72 -13.48 29.67
C GLY A 280 6.48 -12.32 30.64
N LEU A 281 7.06 -12.37 31.84
CA LEU A 281 6.94 -11.30 32.84
C LEU A 281 7.65 -10.01 32.42
N GLU A 282 8.86 -10.11 31.86
CA GLU A 282 9.59 -8.95 31.32
C GLU A 282 8.79 -8.27 30.20
N TYR A 283 8.33 -9.02 29.20
CA TYR A 283 7.53 -8.45 28.11
C TYR A 283 6.20 -7.87 28.61
N GLY A 284 5.50 -8.57 29.52
CA GLY A 284 4.26 -8.08 30.11
C GLY A 284 4.45 -6.74 30.83
N LEU A 285 5.52 -6.61 31.62
CA LEU A 285 5.85 -5.34 32.28
C LEU A 285 6.18 -4.24 31.28
N MET A 286 6.90 -4.55 30.20
CA MET A 286 7.23 -3.57 29.15
C MET A 286 5.98 -3.08 28.43
N VAL A 287 5.06 -3.97 28.09
CA VAL A 287 3.76 -3.61 27.47
C VAL A 287 2.96 -2.72 28.43
N LEU A 288 2.89 -3.07 29.72
CA LEU A 288 2.15 -2.30 30.72
C LEU A 288 2.76 -0.90 30.96
N CYS A 289 4.10 -0.80 31.08
CA CYS A 289 4.78 0.49 31.16
C CYS A 289 4.57 1.32 29.88
N SER A 290 4.61 0.67 28.71
CA SER A 290 4.41 1.36 27.44
C SER A 290 3.00 1.92 27.32
N LEU A 291 2.01 1.20 27.85
CA LEU A 291 0.60 1.60 27.88
C LEU A 291 0.40 2.85 28.73
N LEU A 292 0.89 2.85 29.97
CA LEU A 292 0.77 4.01 30.88
C LEU A 292 1.46 5.26 30.34
N VAL A 293 2.68 5.12 29.82
CA VAL A 293 3.46 6.25 29.29
C VAL A 293 2.88 6.73 27.96
N GLY A 294 2.47 5.81 27.09
CA GLY A 294 1.95 6.14 25.76
C GLY A 294 0.58 6.84 25.82
N THR A 295 -0.32 6.43 26.71
CA THR A 295 -1.59 7.15 26.92
C THR A 295 -1.32 8.56 27.44
N GLY A 296 -0.46 8.72 28.45
CA GLY A 296 -0.07 10.03 28.98
C GLY A 296 0.52 10.96 27.91
N ILE A 297 1.42 10.45 27.06
CA ILE A 297 2.01 11.21 25.95
C ILE A 297 0.92 11.61 24.94
N GLY A 298 0.08 10.68 24.50
CA GLY A 298 -0.96 10.97 23.50
C GLY A 298 -1.97 12.01 23.98
N THR A 299 -2.44 11.90 25.23
CA THR A 299 -3.35 12.88 25.85
C THR A 299 -2.68 14.25 25.99
N GLY A 300 -1.42 14.29 26.43
CA GLY A 300 -0.67 15.53 26.57
C GLY A 300 -0.44 16.24 25.24
N VAL A 301 -0.08 15.49 24.18
CA VAL A 301 0.12 16.05 22.84
C VAL A 301 -1.19 16.59 22.26
N TYR A 302 -2.29 15.82 22.36
CA TYR A 302 -3.61 16.29 21.94
C TYR A 302 -4.06 17.56 22.69
N GLY A 303 -3.88 17.59 24.01
CA GLY A 303 -4.22 18.76 24.83
C GLY A 303 -3.41 19.99 24.41
N GLY A 304 -2.10 19.83 24.18
CA GLY A 304 -1.24 20.91 23.70
C GLY A 304 -1.66 21.44 22.32
N THR A 305 -1.98 20.56 21.37
CA THR A 305 -2.46 20.98 20.05
C THR A 305 -3.83 21.64 20.10
N ALA A 306 -4.73 21.16 20.96
CA ALA A 306 -6.04 21.77 21.13
C ALA A 306 -5.92 23.20 21.68
N VAL A 307 -5.01 23.45 22.63
CA VAL A 307 -4.74 24.81 23.14
C VAL A 307 -4.22 25.71 22.02
N ILE A 308 -3.22 25.26 21.26
CA ILE A 308 -2.63 26.05 20.16
C ILE A 308 -3.68 26.40 19.10
N LEU A 309 -4.50 25.43 18.69
CA LEU A 309 -5.55 25.64 17.69
C LEU A 309 -6.68 26.55 18.22
N ASN A 310 -7.04 26.43 19.50
CA ASN A 310 -8.07 27.27 20.11
C ASN A 310 -7.60 28.72 20.29
N GLU A 311 -6.35 28.94 20.71
CA GLU A 311 -5.79 30.28 20.97
C GLU A 311 -5.40 31.02 19.69
N GLN A 312 -4.82 30.33 18.69
CA GLN A 312 -4.28 30.98 17.49
C GLN A 312 -5.25 30.96 16.29
N PHE A 313 -6.13 29.96 16.21
CA PHE A 313 -6.98 29.74 15.03
C PHE A 313 -8.48 29.81 15.35
N HIS A 314 -8.86 30.17 16.58
CA HIS A 314 -10.26 30.29 17.05
C HIS A 314 -11.14 29.05 16.83
N TRP A 315 -10.54 27.89 16.59
CA TRP A 315 -11.25 26.62 16.52
C TRP A 315 -11.67 26.19 17.93
N LYS A 316 -12.85 25.63 18.11
CA LYS A 316 -13.32 25.19 19.44
C LYS A 316 -13.12 23.69 19.58
N LEU A 317 -11.88 23.25 19.80
CA LEU A 317 -11.59 21.84 20.10
C LEU A 317 -11.85 21.55 21.59
N PRO A 318 -12.59 20.47 21.91
CA PRO A 318 -12.78 20.05 23.29
C PRO A 318 -11.45 19.57 23.89
N SER A 319 -11.19 19.94 25.15
CA SER A 319 -9.93 19.62 25.83
C SER A 319 -9.77 18.14 26.20
N GLY A 320 -10.87 17.37 26.23
CA GLY A 320 -10.89 15.96 26.60
C GLY A 320 -11.11 15.02 25.41
N ILE A 321 -10.37 13.91 25.41
CA ILE A 321 -10.57 12.79 24.46
C ILE A 321 -11.69 11.88 25.00
N PRO A 322 -12.67 11.46 24.18
CA PRO A 322 -13.69 10.48 24.56
C PRO A 322 -13.09 9.14 25.04
N LEU A 323 -13.68 8.54 26.08
CA LEU A 323 -13.20 7.28 26.69
C LEU A 323 -13.17 6.11 25.69
N GLU A 324 -14.10 6.08 24.74
CA GLU A 324 -14.19 5.04 23.69
C GLU A 324 -12.90 4.94 22.86
N ILE A 325 -12.27 6.07 22.55
CA ILE A 325 -11.04 6.13 21.75
C ILE A 325 -9.87 5.48 22.51
N TYR A 326 -9.79 5.72 23.82
CA TYR A 326 -8.76 5.09 24.66
C TYR A 326 -8.90 3.56 24.61
N PHE A 327 -10.11 3.02 24.75
CA PHE A 327 -10.34 1.57 24.68
C PHE A 327 -9.98 0.99 23.32
N LEU A 328 -10.42 1.63 22.23
CA LEU A 328 -10.13 1.20 20.86
C LEU A 328 -8.61 1.14 20.60
N VAL A 329 -7.89 2.22 20.92
CA VAL A 329 -6.45 2.35 20.67
C VAL A 329 -5.64 1.40 21.56
N MET A 330 -6.04 1.21 22.82
CA MET A 330 -5.40 0.22 23.71
C MET A 330 -5.57 -1.21 23.20
N LEU A 331 -6.77 -1.58 22.74
CA LEU A 331 -7.03 -2.90 22.16
C LEU A 331 -6.17 -3.12 20.91
N PHE A 332 -6.13 -2.13 20.01
CA PHE A 332 -5.30 -2.18 18.80
C PHE A 332 -3.81 -2.34 19.14
N PHE A 333 -3.31 -1.58 20.11
CA PHE A 333 -1.93 -1.68 20.59
C PHE A 333 -1.59 -3.06 21.18
N LEU A 334 -2.49 -3.66 21.96
CA LEU A 334 -2.28 -5.01 22.52
C LEU A 334 -2.22 -6.07 21.42
N LEU A 335 -3.08 -5.98 20.40
CA LEU A 335 -3.04 -6.87 19.23
C LEU A 335 -1.73 -6.71 18.44
N MET A 336 -1.31 -5.47 18.19
CA MET A 336 -0.08 -5.16 17.43
C MET A 336 1.20 -5.54 18.19
N SER A 337 1.26 -5.28 19.49
CA SER A 337 2.42 -5.66 20.31
C SER A 337 2.51 -7.17 20.48
N GLY A 338 1.38 -7.86 20.66
CA GLY A 338 1.31 -9.32 20.73
C GLY A 338 1.77 -10.01 19.44
N SER A 339 1.29 -9.54 18.28
CA SER A 339 1.67 -10.09 16.97
C SER A 339 3.15 -9.86 16.64
N ALA A 340 3.68 -8.68 16.95
CA ALA A 340 5.10 -8.36 16.76
C ALA A 340 6.01 -9.31 17.55
N ILE A 341 5.66 -9.66 18.79
CA ILE A 341 6.41 -10.61 19.62
C ILE A 341 6.37 -12.02 19.02
N PHE A 342 5.20 -12.46 18.54
CA PHE A 342 5.04 -13.78 17.93
C PHE A 342 5.89 -13.94 16.66
N VAL A 343 5.76 -13.00 15.72
CA VAL A 343 6.48 -13.03 14.43
C VAL A 343 7.99 -13.00 14.62
N THR A 344 8.47 -12.15 15.53
CA THR A 344 9.92 -12.02 15.78
C THR A 344 10.51 -13.24 16.47
N ASN A 345 9.79 -13.86 17.42
CA ASN A 345 10.25 -15.07 18.09
C ASN A 345 10.37 -16.27 17.12
N ASP A 346 9.50 -16.36 16.11
CA ASP A 346 9.53 -17.43 15.10
C ASP A 346 10.59 -17.18 14.02
N SER A 347 10.61 -15.99 13.41
CA SER A 347 11.59 -15.63 12.36
C SER A 347 13.04 -15.73 12.85
N LEU A 348 13.33 -15.39 14.11
CA LEU A 348 14.69 -15.41 14.64
C LEU A 348 15.16 -16.80 15.10
N LYS A 349 14.26 -17.76 15.30
CA LYS A 349 14.61 -19.19 15.44
C LYS A 349 15.07 -19.77 14.10
N GLY A 350 14.51 -19.31 12.99
CA GLY A 350 14.92 -19.67 11.63
C GLY A 350 16.21 -19.00 11.14
N ALA A 351 16.50 -17.79 11.61
CA ALA A 351 17.65 -16.97 11.18
C ALA A 351 19.04 -17.51 11.61
N GLY A 352 19.10 -18.65 12.30
CA GLY A 352 20.35 -19.31 12.73
C GLY A 352 21.11 -20.05 11.62
N LYS A 353 20.61 -20.10 10.37
CA LYS A 353 21.25 -20.84 9.27
C LYS A 353 22.04 -19.93 8.32
N ARG A 354 23.37 -20.08 8.41
CA ARG A 354 24.43 -19.75 7.42
C ARG A 354 24.34 -18.39 6.71
N ASN A 355 25.15 -17.44 7.21
CA ASN A 355 25.59 -16.26 6.45
C ASN A 355 26.57 -16.67 5.33
N VAL A 356 26.05 -16.99 4.15
CA VAL A 356 26.87 -17.10 2.95
C VAL A 356 27.19 -15.69 2.44
N LYS A 357 28.48 -15.33 2.37
CA LYS A 357 28.94 -14.08 1.76
C LYS A 357 28.62 -14.13 0.27
N TRP A 358 27.54 -13.48 -0.16
CA TRP A 358 27.28 -13.28 -1.58
C TRP A 358 28.02 -12.02 -2.05
N ILE A 359 29.12 -12.22 -2.76
CA ILE A 359 29.84 -11.14 -3.44
C ILE A 359 29.59 -11.36 -4.94
N PRO A 360 28.83 -10.48 -5.61
CA PRO A 360 28.57 -10.64 -7.02
C PRO A 360 29.87 -10.54 -7.82
N GLY A 361 30.12 -11.51 -8.71
CA GLY A 361 31.23 -11.44 -9.67
C GLY A 361 31.07 -10.26 -10.63
N ARG A 362 32.15 -9.85 -11.33
CA ARG A 362 32.16 -8.66 -12.22
C ARG A 362 30.98 -8.61 -13.21
N ARG A 363 30.72 -9.74 -13.88
CA ARG A 363 29.63 -9.85 -14.86
C ARG A 363 28.26 -9.69 -14.20
N MET A 364 28.10 -10.25 -13.00
CA MET A 364 26.85 -10.15 -12.23
C MET A 364 26.64 -8.73 -11.67
N ALA A 365 27.68 -8.05 -11.20
CA ALA A 365 27.58 -6.65 -10.79
C ALA A 365 27.24 -5.71 -11.96
N ALA A 366 27.81 -5.95 -13.14
CA ALA A 366 27.46 -5.21 -14.36
C ALA A 366 26.01 -5.49 -14.79
N PHE A 367 25.57 -6.75 -14.75
CA PHE A 367 24.19 -7.15 -15.04
C PHE A 367 23.19 -6.51 -14.06
N LEU A 368 23.46 -6.55 -12.75
CA LEU A 368 22.64 -5.90 -11.73
C LEU A 368 22.62 -4.37 -11.90
N GLY A 369 23.76 -3.78 -12.27
CA GLY A 369 23.86 -2.36 -12.58
C GLY A 369 22.99 -1.97 -13.79
N LEU A 370 23.05 -2.76 -14.86
CA LEU A 370 22.20 -2.58 -16.04
C LEU A 370 20.72 -2.71 -15.69
N LEU A 371 20.35 -3.76 -14.94
CA LEU A 371 18.98 -4.00 -14.49
C LEU A 371 18.45 -2.87 -13.59
N ALA A 372 19.31 -2.33 -12.72
CA ALA A 372 18.97 -1.18 -11.89
C ALA A 372 18.78 0.10 -12.71
N VAL A 373 19.62 0.34 -13.73
CA VAL A 373 19.46 1.48 -14.65
C VAL A 373 18.18 1.34 -15.46
N THR A 374 17.88 0.17 -16.02
CA THR A 374 16.62 -0.06 -16.74
C THR A 374 15.41 0.10 -15.81
N GLY A 375 15.51 -0.38 -14.57
CA GLY A 375 14.48 -0.19 -13.55
C GLY A 375 14.29 1.28 -13.16
N LEU A 376 15.36 2.07 -13.10
CA LEU A 376 15.29 3.51 -12.86
C LEU A 376 14.71 4.29 -14.04
N ILE A 377 15.06 3.92 -15.28
CA ILE A 377 14.44 4.50 -16.48
C ILE A 377 12.94 4.19 -16.49
N TYR A 378 12.57 2.94 -16.24
CA TYR A 378 11.17 2.55 -16.10
C TYR A 378 10.48 3.33 -14.97
N TYR A 379 11.14 3.49 -13.81
CA TYR A 379 10.64 4.29 -12.70
C TYR A 379 10.39 5.74 -13.11
N VAL A 380 11.33 6.40 -13.80
CA VAL A 380 11.15 7.80 -14.24
C VAL A 380 10.01 7.93 -15.25
N ILE A 381 9.89 6.99 -16.19
CA ILE A 381 8.79 6.97 -17.16
C ILE A 381 7.45 6.74 -16.46
N SER A 382 7.39 5.75 -15.58
CA SER A 382 6.20 5.38 -14.83
C SER A 382 5.79 6.50 -13.88
N TYR A 383 6.70 7.02 -13.06
CA TYR A 383 6.43 8.12 -12.13
C TYR A 383 6.06 9.42 -12.85
N GLY A 384 6.61 9.65 -14.05
CA GLY A 384 6.29 10.78 -14.92
C GLY A 384 4.90 10.72 -15.56
N GLN A 385 4.11 9.66 -15.35
CA GLN A 385 2.71 9.61 -15.74
C GLN A 385 1.82 10.11 -14.60
N ARG A 386 0.84 10.99 -14.90
CA ARG A 386 -0.12 11.51 -13.90
C ARG A 386 -0.83 10.43 -13.08
N ARG A 387 -1.10 9.25 -13.64
CA ARG A 387 -1.72 8.10 -12.94
C ARG A 387 -0.86 7.54 -11.81
N ASN A 388 0.43 7.44 -12.07
CA ASN A 388 1.41 6.81 -11.19
C ASN A 388 2.16 7.85 -10.35
N ALA A 389 1.87 9.14 -10.57
CA ALA A 389 2.40 10.27 -9.82
C ALA A 389 2.18 10.04 -8.32
N GLU A 390 3.28 10.08 -7.57
CA GLU A 390 3.27 9.90 -6.12
C GLU A 390 2.70 8.54 -5.66
N SER A 391 2.65 7.54 -6.54
CA SER A 391 2.26 6.18 -6.15
C SER A 391 3.35 5.49 -5.34
N ILE A 392 2.94 4.78 -4.27
CA ILE A 392 3.84 4.03 -3.39
C ILE A 392 4.61 2.96 -4.17
N TYR A 393 3.94 2.26 -5.10
CA TYR A 393 4.56 1.21 -5.91
C TYR A 393 5.70 1.74 -6.79
N SER A 394 5.50 2.87 -7.46
CA SER A 394 6.57 3.49 -8.27
C SER A 394 7.73 3.93 -7.38
N LEU A 395 7.45 4.53 -6.23
CA LEU A 395 8.47 4.93 -5.26
C LEU A 395 9.28 3.72 -4.75
N LEU A 396 8.66 2.58 -4.50
CA LEU A 396 9.36 1.35 -4.08
C LEU A 396 10.31 0.81 -5.16
N ILE A 397 9.89 0.83 -6.43
CA ILE A 397 10.75 0.44 -7.57
C ILE A 397 11.94 1.41 -7.67
N GLY A 398 11.69 2.72 -7.54
CA GLY A 398 12.73 3.75 -7.51
C GLY A 398 13.73 3.54 -6.36
N ILE A 399 13.24 3.25 -5.15
CA ILE A 399 14.06 2.92 -3.98
C ILE A 399 14.91 1.67 -4.24
N ALA A 400 14.31 0.60 -4.76
CA ALA A 400 15.01 -0.66 -5.01
C ALA A 400 16.10 -0.48 -6.07
N GLY A 401 15.77 0.13 -7.22
CA GLY A 401 16.72 0.43 -8.29
C GLY A 401 17.87 1.31 -7.82
N SER A 402 17.57 2.38 -7.07
CA SER A 402 18.58 3.30 -6.53
C SER A 402 19.51 2.62 -5.53
N ASN A 403 18.98 1.77 -4.65
CA ASN A 403 19.80 1.00 -3.70
C ASN A 403 20.73 0.04 -4.42
N VAL A 404 20.26 -0.70 -5.43
CA VAL A 404 21.10 -1.61 -6.21
C VAL A 404 22.20 -0.84 -6.95
N LEU A 405 21.86 0.30 -7.55
CA LEU A 405 22.83 1.16 -8.25
C LEU A 405 23.88 1.72 -7.28
N PHE A 406 23.46 2.17 -6.09
CA PHE A 406 24.37 2.60 -5.03
C PHE A 406 25.36 1.50 -4.62
N ILE A 407 24.89 0.26 -4.48
CA ILE A 407 25.73 -0.89 -4.14
C ILE A 407 26.75 -1.18 -5.25
N VAL A 408 26.32 -1.17 -6.51
CA VAL A 408 27.19 -1.39 -7.67
C VAL A 408 28.21 -0.26 -7.83
N ALA A 409 27.79 1.00 -7.69
CA ALA A 409 28.67 2.16 -7.75
C ALA A 409 29.73 2.12 -6.63
N PHE A 410 29.32 1.79 -5.40
CA PHE A 410 30.24 1.61 -4.28
C PHE A 410 31.25 0.48 -4.53
N TYR A 411 30.80 -0.64 -5.11
CA TYR A 411 31.68 -1.76 -5.49
C TYR A 411 32.71 -1.36 -6.56
N CYS A 412 32.28 -0.67 -7.63
CA CYS A 412 33.15 -0.18 -8.69
C CYS A 412 34.15 0.86 -8.20
N TRP A 413 33.70 1.82 -7.38
CA TRP A 413 34.58 2.82 -6.76
C TRP A 413 35.63 2.15 -5.88
N LYS A 414 35.22 1.25 -4.99
CA LYS A 414 36.12 0.48 -4.12
C LYS A 414 37.20 -0.22 -4.94
N ARG A 415 36.83 -0.86 -6.05
CA ARG A 415 37.76 -1.56 -6.95
C ARG A 415 38.77 -0.62 -7.61
N ASN A 416 38.33 0.52 -8.13
CA ASN A 416 39.21 1.46 -8.83
C ASN A 416 40.19 2.15 -7.86
N VAL A 417 39.74 2.51 -6.65
CA VAL A 417 40.62 3.09 -5.62
C VAL A 417 41.73 2.11 -5.20
N TYR A 418 41.46 0.80 -5.17
CA TYR A 418 42.44 -0.21 -4.77
C TYR A 418 43.29 -0.78 -5.91
N LYS A 419 43.09 -0.34 -7.15
CA LYS A 419 43.83 -0.82 -8.32
C LYS A 419 45.15 -0.07 -8.58
N ASP A 420 45.25 1.19 -8.16
CA ASP A 420 46.20 2.16 -8.76
C ASP A 420 47.11 2.91 -7.76
N ARG A 421 47.26 2.49 -6.49
CA ARG A 421 48.16 3.16 -5.55
C ARG A 421 48.99 2.19 -4.71
N SER A 422 50.29 2.46 -4.60
CA SER A 422 51.22 1.78 -3.68
C SER A 422 50.64 1.76 -2.26
N GLU A 423 50.58 0.58 -1.65
CA GLU A 423 49.86 0.35 -0.39
C GLU A 423 50.41 1.19 0.76
N THR A 424 49.75 2.31 1.06
CA THR A 424 50.03 3.07 2.29
C THR A 424 49.42 2.31 3.48
N PHE A 425 50.04 2.36 4.66
CA PHE A 425 49.55 1.68 5.87
C PHE A 425 48.06 1.99 6.19
N SER A 426 47.59 3.21 5.93
CA SER A 426 46.16 3.58 6.04
C SER A 426 45.22 2.79 5.09
N GLN A 427 45.73 2.29 3.97
CA GLN A 427 44.97 1.49 2.99
C GLN A 427 44.98 0.01 3.35
N ILE A 428 46.07 -0.52 3.90
CA ILE A 428 46.13 -1.87 4.50
C ILE A 428 45.14 -1.95 5.67
N MET A 429 45.02 -0.87 6.45
CA MET A 429 44.00 -0.77 7.50
C MET A 429 42.55 -0.70 7.00
N GLU A 430 42.31 -0.22 5.77
CA GLU A 430 40.99 -0.35 5.12
C GLU A 430 40.75 -1.77 4.57
N LYS A 431 41.81 -2.59 4.42
CA LYS A 431 41.77 -3.98 3.93
C LYS A 431 41.62 -5.03 5.05
N ILE A 432 42.05 -4.77 6.29
CA ILE A 432 41.90 -5.71 7.43
C ILE A 432 40.42 -5.79 7.84
N PRO A 433 39.72 -6.92 7.59
CA PRO A 433 38.29 -7.02 7.80
C PRO A 433 38.01 -7.56 9.21
N LEU A 434 38.34 -6.78 10.24
CA LEU A 434 37.72 -6.93 11.57
C LEU A 434 36.50 -5.99 11.61
N GLN A 435 35.47 -6.37 10.85
CA GLN A 435 34.15 -5.72 10.83
C GLN A 435 33.10 -6.71 11.37
N SER A 436 32.42 -6.36 12.46
CA SER A 436 31.48 -7.15 13.25
C SER A 436 30.05 -6.78 12.87
N GLY A 437 29.13 -7.73 13.05
CA GLY A 437 27.74 -7.68 12.58
C GLY A 437 26.90 -6.58 13.26
N PHE A 438 25.81 -6.12 12.65
CA PHE A 438 24.55 -6.88 12.49
C PHE A 438 24.12 -7.22 11.03
N LEU A 439 24.49 -6.43 10.02
CA LEU A 439 24.26 -6.71 8.57
C LEU A 439 25.40 -6.06 7.75
N LYS A 440 26.57 -6.69 7.70
CA LYS A 440 27.87 -6.10 7.29
C LYS A 440 27.79 -5.10 6.09
N ASN A 441 27.80 -3.81 6.42
CA ASN A 441 28.03 -2.59 5.62
C ASN A 441 27.11 -2.14 4.47
N ILE A 442 26.32 -3.01 3.83
CA ILE A 442 25.39 -2.58 2.77
C ILE A 442 23.97 -2.41 3.28
N GLY A 443 23.45 -3.38 4.05
CA GLY A 443 22.07 -3.35 4.55
C GLY A 443 21.77 -2.16 5.46
N ALA A 444 22.70 -1.79 6.36
CA ALA A 444 22.53 -0.63 7.24
C ALA A 444 22.57 0.71 6.47
N LYS A 445 23.39 0.81 5.42
CA LYS A 445 23.42 2.00 4.55
C LYS A 445 22.14 2.10 3.72
N ALA A 446 21.65 0.97 3.21
CA ALA A 446 20.38 0.89 2.49
C ALA A 446 19.19 1.25 3.41
N ALA A 447 19.19 0.78 4.65
CA ALA A 447 18.18 1.14 5.65
C ALA A 447 18.21 2.65 6.00
N LEU A 448 19.41 3.22 6.20
CA LEU A 448 19.55 4.67 6.40
C LEU A 448 19.10 5.46 5.17
N PHE A 449 19.49 5.03 3.97
CA PHE A 449 19.03 5.63 2.72
C PHE A 449 17.52 5.59 2.62
N PHE A 450 16.90 4.44 2.89
CA PHE A 450 15.45 4.26 2.86
C PHE A 450 14.75 5.25 3.81
N VAL A 451 15.20 5.34 5.06
CA VAL A 451 14.60 6.27 6.04
C VAL A 451 14.78 7.73 5.62
N HIS A 452 15.96 8.11 5.14
CA HIS A 452 16.20 9.46 4.60
C HIS A 452 15.33 9.75 3.37
N PHE A 453 15.21 8.79 2.47
CA PHE A 453 14.44 8.93 1.25
C PHE A 453 12.94 9.05 1.54
N VAL A 454 12.37 8.23 2.43
CA VAL A 454 10.97 8.33 2.83
C VAL A 454 10.66 9.73 3.37
N PHE A 455 11.53 10.29 4.22
CA PHE A 455 11.34 11.66 4.68
C PHE A 455 11.48 12.70 3.55
N LEU A 456 12.57 12.67 2.79
CA LEU A 456 12.91 13.70 1.81
C LEU A 456 12.04 13.66 0.54
N ALA A 457 11.56 12.49 0.12
CA ALA A 457 10.85 12.31 -1.13
C ALA A 457 9.35 12.01 -0.97
N VAL A 458 8.89 11.61 0.22
CA VAL A 458 7.47 11.30 0.46
C VAL A 458 6.87 12.29 1.44
N LEU A 459 7.34 12.30 2.69
CA LEU A 459 6.72 13.11 3.74
C LEU A 459 6.92 14.62 3.53
N SER A 460 8.14 15.05 3.22
CA SER A 460 8.44 16.48 3.05
C SER A 460 7.83 17.07 1.78
N ILE A 461 7.68 16.28 0.70
CA ILE A 461 6.97 16.71 -0.51
C ILE A 461 5.48 16.90 -0.22
N LYS A 462 4.84 15.94 0.47
CA LYS A 462 3.43 16.07 0.89
C LYS A 462 3.24 17.27 1.83
N MET A 463 4.12 17.43 2.82
CA MET A 463 4.10 18.55 3.77
C MET A 463 4.29 19.90 3.06
N ALA A 464 5.28 20.01 2.17
CA ALA A 464 5.51 21.23 1.38
C ALA A 464 4.32 21.53 0.47
N GLY A 465 3.65 20.52 -0.07
CA GLY A 465 2.43 20.66 -0.86
C GLY A 465 1.29 21.30 -0.06
N VAL A 466 1.04 20.83 1.17
CA VAL A 466 0.01 21.41 2.06
C VAL A 466 0.37 22.84 2.47
N LEU A 467 1.61 23.09 2.88
CA LEU A 467 2.05 24.41 3.35
C LEU A 467 2.16 25.45 2.23
N ALA A 468 2.43 25.02 0.99
CA ALA A 468 2.47 25.91 -0.17
C ALA A 468 1.08 26.17 -0.77
N ALA A 469 0.08 25.37 -0.40
CA ALA A 469 -1.26 25.46 -0.96
C ALA A 469 -1.92 26.82 -0.63
N PRO A 470 -2.71 27.38 -1.56
CA PRO A 470 -3.45 28.61 -1.28
C PRO A 470 -4.46 28.40 -0.14
N PRO A 471 -4.87 29.46 0.58
CA PRO A 471 -5.90 29.37 1.60
C PRO A 471 -7.20 28.75 1.03
N ALA A 472 -7.91 27.98 1.84
CA ALA A 472 -9.05 27.18 1.40
C ALA A 472 -10.15 28.04 0.74
N GLU A 473 -10.37 29.26 1.21
CA GLU A 473 -11.32 30.22 0.62
C GLU A 473 -11.08 30.51 -0.87
N LYS A 474 -9.82 30.51 -1.32
CA LYS A 474 -9.47 30.76 -2.73
C LYS A 474 -9.78 29.57 -3.64
N LEU A 475 -9.99 28.39 -3.08
CA LEU A 475 -10.36 27.19 -3.83
C LEU A 475 -11.83 27.21 -4.26
N TYR A 476 -12.65 28.10 -3.68
CA TYR A 476 -14.09 28.18 -3.91
C TYR A 476 -14.49 29.61 -4.30
N PRO A 477 -14.49 29.93 -5.61
CA PRO A 477 -14.75 31.29 -6.11
C PRO A 477 -16.20 31.75 -5.97
N TYR A 478 -17.15 30.82 -5.81
CA TYR A 478 -18.60 31.09 -5.68
C TYR A 478 -19.12 30.59 -4.34
N ASP A 479 -20.22 31.16 -3.85
CA ASP A 479 -20.81 30.78 -2.55
C ASP A 479 -21.55 29.45 -2.63
N TYR A 480 -22.26 29.23 -3.74
CA TYR A 480 -22.86 27.95 -4.09
C TYR A 480 -22.61 27.59 -5.54
N VAL A 481 -22.38 26.31 -5.78
CA VAL A 481 -22.31 25.72 -7.12
C VAL A 481 -23.38 24.65 -7.21
N CYS A 482 -24.34 24.83 -8.10
CA CYS A 482 -25.45 23.91 -8.30
C CYS A 482 -25.35 23.25 -9.67
N ILE A 483 -25.62 21.95 -9.71
CA ILE A 483 -25.72 21.17 -10.94
C ILE A 483 -27.19 20.85 -11.15
N ALA A 484 -27.83 21.53 -12.11
CA ALA A 484 -29.27 21.63 -12.21
C ALA A 484 -29.83 21.04 -13.51
N TYR A 485 -31.12 20.73 -13.46
CA TYR A 485 -31.93 20.36 -14.62
C TYR A 485 -32.69 21.57 -15.14
N PRO A 486 -33.14 21.56 -16.41
CA PRO A 486 -33.96 22.65 -16.96
C PRO A 486 -35.23 22.91 -16.15
N GLU A 487 -35.74 21.90 -15.43
CA GLU A 487 -36.90 21.98 -14.54
C GLU A 487 -36.67 22.92 -13.34
N ASP A 488 -35.42 23.11 -12.93
CA ASP A 488 -35.04 23.94 -11.78
C ASP A 488 -34.87 25.43 -12.13
N THR A 489 -34.99 25.79 -13.42
CA THR A 489 -34.88 27.18 -13.89
C THR A 489 -35.75 28.17 -13.09
N PRO A 490 -37.03 27.87 -12.76
CA PRO A 490 -37.88 28.80 -12.00
C PRO A 490 -37.32 29.14 -10.62
N LEU A 491 -36.66 28.19 -9.95
CA LEU A 491 -36.04 28.40 -8.63
C LEU A 491 -34.95 29.48 -8.72
N PHE A 492 -34.05 29.36 -9.69
CA PHE A 492 -32.93 30.29 -9.85
C PHE A 492 -33.37 31.65 -10.40
N GLU A 493 -34.41 31.70 -11.24
CA GLU A 493 -35.04 32.95 -11.66
C GLU A 493 -35.67 33.70 -10.47
N GLU A 494 -36.30 32.97 -9.55
CA GLU A 494 -36.87 33.54 -8.32
C GLU A 494 -35.77 34.14 -7.42
N LEU A 495 -34.65 33.42 -7.23
CA LEU A 495 -33.49 33.91 -6.47
C LEU A 495 -32.92 35.20 -7.08
N LYS A 496 -32.87 35.28 -8.41
CA LYS A 496 -32.41 36.45 -9.15
C LYS A 496 -33.40 37.62 -9.04
N LYS A 497 -34.70 37.37 -9.23
CA LYS A 497 -35.77 38.39 -9.19
C LYS A 497 -35.89 39.03 -7.81
N ASN A 498 -35.79 38.23 -6.77
CA ASN A 498 -35.84 38.69 -5.38
C ASN A 498 -34.51 39.32 -4.91
N GLN A 499 -33.51 39.47 -5.80
CA GLN A 499 -32.18 40.03 -5.51
C GLN A 499 -31.45 39.36 -4.33
N LEU A 500 -31.73 38.07 -4.12
CA LEU A 500 -31.14 37.25 -3.05
C LEU A 500 -29.72 36.80 -3.45
N ALA A 501 -29.50 36.54 -4.74
CA ALA A 501 -28.22 36.11 -5.28
C ALA A 501 -27.97 36.65 -6.69
N GLU A 502 -26.70 36.89 -7.03
CA GLU A 502 -26.24 36.98 -8.40
C GLU A 502 -26.15 35.54 -8.96
N VAL A 503 -26.90 35.29 -10.03
CA VAL A 503 -27.03 33.97 -10.65
C VAL A 503 -26.35 33.96 -12.02
N LEU A 504 -25.29 33.17 -12.16
CA LEU A 504 -24.63 32.89 -13.42
C LEU A 504 -25.01 31.48 -13.88
N ASN A 505 -25.69 31.36 -15.01
CA ASN A 505 -26.10 30.09 -15.58
C ASN A 505 -25.32 29.79 -16.85
N PHE A 506 -24.72 28.60 -16.93
CA PHE A 506 -23.97 28.13 -18.07
C PHE A 506 -24.48 26.77 -18.55
N PRO A 507 -24.58 26.54 -19.88
CA PRO A 507 -24.93 25.23 -20.41
C PRO A 507 -23.79 24.25 -20.13
N MET A 508 -24.14 23.05 -19.64
CA MET A 508 -23.22 21.96 -19.42
C MET A 508 -23.79 20.62 -19.93
N THR A 509 -22.96 19.59 -19.94
CA THR A 509 -23.39 18.20 -20.08
C THR A 509 -22.64 17.33 -19.08
N ARG A 510 -23.28 16.31 -18.53
CA ARG A 510 -22.59 15.37 -17.65
C ARG A 510 -21.57 14.56 -18.46
N VAL A 511 -20.35 14.42 -17.95
CA VAL A 511 -19.28 13.65 -18.57
C VAL A 511 -18.82 12.58 -17.61
N THR A 512 -18.73 11.34 -18.07
CA THR A 512 -18.39 10.20 -17.22
C THR A 512 -17.18 9.44 -17.75
N THR A 513 -16.37 8.94 -16.82
CA THR A 513 -15.19 8.09 -17.12
C THR A 513 -15.40 6.68 -16.58
N VAL A 514 -14.74 5.72 -17.23
CA VAL A 514 -14.82 4.30 -16.85
C VAL A 514 -14.41 4.11 -15.39
N GLN A 515 -13.37 4.82 -14.96
CA GLN A 515 -12.85 4.73 -13.60
C GLN A 515 -12.45 6.12 -13.07
N GLY A 516 -13.23 6.63 -12.13
CA GLY A 516 -13.04 7.98 -11.57
C GLY A 516 -11.95 8.07 -10.50
N GLU A 517 -11.69 6.97 -9.79
CA GLU A 517 -10.77 6.93 -8.66
C GLU A 517 -9.83 5.73 -8.73
N ALA A 518 -8.70 5.80 -8.02
CA ALA A 518 -7.76 4.70 -7.94
C ALA A 518 -8.44 3.48 -7.27
N THR A 519 -8.42 2.33 -7.94
CA THR A 519 -9.06 1.10 -7.45
C THR A 519 -8.38 0.60 -6.18
N ASP A 520 -9.14 0.47 -5.09
CA ASP A 520 -8.73 -0.28 -3.92
C ASP A 520 -9.04 -1.79 -4.09
N TRP A 521 -8.44 -2.66 -3.30
CA TRP A 521 -8.68 -4.11 -3.38
C TRP A 521 -10.16 -4.46 -3.11
N ILE A 522 -10.85 -3.63 -2.33
CA ILE A 522 -12.30 -3.72 -2.06
C ILE A 522 -13.09 -3.43 -3.34
N ASP A 523 -12.68 -2.43 -4.13
CA ASP A 523 -13.31 -2.09 -5.40
C ASP A 523 -13.08 -3.18 -6.43
N VAL A 524 -11.90 -3.79 -6.47
CA VAL A 524 -11.62 -4.94 -7.34
C VAL A 524 -12.54 -6.13 -7.00
N ALA A 525 -12.79 -6.39 -5.71
CA ALA A 525 -13.70 -7.44 -5.27
C ALA A 525 -15.17 -7.11 -5.60
N ASN A 526 -15.59 -5.86 -5.42
CA ASN A 526 -16.94 -5.40 -5.77
C ASN A 526 -17.18 -5.42 -7.30
N ASN A 527 -16.17 -4.99 -8.07
CA ASN A 527 -16.17 -5.03 -9.54
C ASN A 527 -16.23 -6.45 -10.10
N TYR A 528 -15.90 -7.48 -9.30
CA TYR A 528 -16.02 -8.88 -9.68
C TYR A 528 -17.49 -9.35 -9.77
N TYR A 529 -18.40 -8.68 -9.06
CA TYR A 529 -19.84 -8.98 -9.02
C TYR A 529 -20.70 -7.91 -9.70
N MET A 530 -20.14 -6.75 -10.01
CA MET A 530 -20.84 -5.66 -10.69
C MET A 530 -20.70 -5.80 -12.21
N SER A 531 -21.78 -5.48 -12.93
CA SER A 531 -21.78 -5.36 -14.39
C SER A 531 -21.01 -4.15 -14.93
N VAL A 532 -20.46 -3.31 -14.05
CA VAL A 532 -19.74 -2.09 -14.38
C VAL A 532 -18.54 -1.91 -13.44
N ILE A 533 -17.49 -1.25 -13.92
CA ILE A 533 -16.37 -0.82 -13.09
C ILE A 533 -16.82 0.36 -12.21
N TRP A 534 -16.64 0.22 -10.91
CA TRP A 534 -16.99 1.21 -9.89
C TRP A 534 -15.73 1.66 -9.10
N PRO A 535 -15.66 2.93 -8.68
CA PRO A 535 -16.56 4.04 -9.02
C PRO A 535 -16.33 4.59 -10.44
N GLN A 536 -17.44 4.91 -11.14
CA GLN A 536 -17.40 5.65 -12.40
C GLN A 536 -17.13 7.13 -12.11
N GLY A 537 -16.19 7.75 -12.83
CA GLY A 537 -15.89 9.16 -12.63
C GLY A 537 -16.97 10.05 -13.21
N GLN A 538 -17.27 11.15 -12.54
CA GLN A 538 -18.30 12.10 -12.95
C GLN A 538 -17.70 13.51 -12.97
N HIS A 539 -17.89 14.18 -14.10
CA HIS A 539 -17.24 15.43 -14.49
C HIS A 539 -18.23 16.33 -15.25
N ILE A 540 -17.84 17.58 -15.49
CA ILE A 540 -18.68 18.59 -16.13
C ILE A 540 -18.15 18.90 -17.53
N GLY A 541 -18.95 18.64 -18.55
CA GLY A 541 -18.67 19.00 -19.93
C GLY A 541 -19.15 20.42 -20.24
N ILE A 542 -18.29 21.27 -20.80
CA ILE A 542 -18.64 22.65 -21.20
C ILE A 542 -18.09 22.99 -22.60
N SER A 543 -18.64 24.03 -23.21
CA SER A 543 -18.12 24.59 -24.46
C SER A 543 -16.87 25.45 -24.24
N GLN A 544 -16.08 25.64 -25.29
CA GLN A 544 -14.90 26.51 -25.27
C GLN A 544 -15.26 27.97 -24.94
N THR A 545 -16.38 28.47 -25.46
CA THR A 545 -16.91 29.79 -25.11
C THR A 545 -17.28 29.91 -23.62
N THR A 546 -17.89 28.89 -23.04
CA THR A 546 -18.21 28.85 -21.61
C THR A 546 -16.93 28.83 -20.76
N TYR A 547 -15.93 28.04 -21.14
CA TYR A 547 -14.62 28.04 -20.49
C TYR A 547 -13.99 29.44 -20.46
N GLN A 548 -13.97 30.14 -21.60
CA GLN A 548 -13.41 31.50 -21.67
C GLN A 548 -14.18 32.50 -20.79
N LYS A 549 -15.52 32.35 -20.70
CA LYS A 549 -16.33 33.18 -19.80
C LYS A 549 -15.99 32.91 -18.34
N LEU A 550 -15.89 31.65 -17.92
CA LEU A 550 -15.49 31.28 -16.55
C LEU A 550 -14.12 31.83 -16.19
N CYS A 551 -13.15 31.77 -17.10
CA CYS A 551 -11.83 32.38 -16.90
C CYS A 551 -11.92 33.90 -16.68
N ARG A 552 -12.75 34.60 -17.46
CA ARG A 552 -12.97 36.06 -17.31
C ARG A 552 -13.63 36.41 -15.99
N GLU A 553 -14.61 35.62 -15.54
CA GLU A 553 -15.30 35.81 -14.25
C GLU A 553 -14.33 35.76 -13.06
N ILE A 554 -13.34 34.86 -13.10
CA ILE A 554 -12.35 34.69 -12.02
C ILE A 554 -11.07 35.49 -12.29
N LYS A 555 -11.03 36.27 -13.38
CA LYS A 555 -9.89 37.11 -13.81
C LYS A 555 -8.61 36.30 -14.03
N VAL A 556 -8.74 35.06 -14.51
CA VAL A 556 -7.63 34.20 -14.92
C VAL A 556 -7.47 34.31 -16.43
N ALA A 557 -6.23 34.45 -16.91
CA ALA A 557 -5.97 34.48 -18.34
C ALA A 557 -6.28 33.09 -18.95
N PRO A 558 -7.18 33.00 -19.94
CA PRO A 558 -7.52 31.72 -20.56
C PRO A 558 -6.31 31.20 -21.35
N LYS A 559 -6.08 29.89 -21.30
CA LYS A 559 -5.05 29.25 -22.11
C LYS A 559 -5.49 29.23 -23.56
N GLU A 560 -4.58 29.60 -24.47
CA GLU A 560 -4.86 29.57 -25.89
C GLU A 560 -4.72 28.15 -26.44
N PHE A 561 -5.82 27.61 -26.97
CA PHE A 561 -5.87 26.35 -27.68
C PHE A 561 -7.01 26.34 -28.71
N SER A 562 -6.87 25.53 -29.76
CA SER A 562 -7.91 25.29 -30.76
C SER A 562 -8.27 23.81 -30.73
N LEU A 563 -9.56 23.52 -30.55
CA LEU A 563 -10.10 22.16 -30.52
C LEU A 563 -10.75 21.82 -31.86
N GLU A 564 -10.36 20.69 -32.43
CA GLU A 564 -10.96 20.14 -33.65
C GLU A 564 -11.85 18.94 -33.33
N LYS A 565 -13.09 18.92 -33.86
CA LYS A 565 -14.01 17.78 -33.76
C LYS A 565 -14.23 17.31 -32.31
N GLU A 566 -13.81 16.07 -32.03
CA GLU A 566 -13.96 15.35 -30.76
C GLU A 566 -12.76 15.50 -29.81
N GLN A 567 -11.81 16.39 -30.13
CA GLN A 567 -10.71 16.70 -29.22
C GLN A 567 -11.23 17.41 -27.97
N ILE A 568 -10.60 17.11 -26.85
CA ILE A 568 -10.94 17.69 -25.55
C ILE A 568 -9.77 18.44 -24.96
N HIS A 569 -10.10 19.47 -24.17
CA HIS A 569 -9.18 20.10 -23.23
C HIS A 569 -9.68 19.84 -21.80
N ILE A 570 -8.78 19.42 -20.91
CA ILE A 570 -9.15 19.06 -19.54
C ILE A 570 -8.68 20.15 -18.59
N VAL A 571 -9.59 20.66 -17.77
CA VAL A 571 -9.30 21.62 -16.70
C VAL A 571 -9.49 20.92 -15.36
N TYR A 572 -8.38 20.67 -14.69
CA TYR A 572 -8.36 20.03 -13.39
C TYR A 572 -8.68 21.03 -12.28
N GLN A 573 -9.76 20.77 -11.54
CA GLN A 573 -10.19 21.52 -10.36
C GLN A 573 -9.46 20.96 -9.13
N GLN A 574 -8.14 21.03 -9.11
CA GLN A 574 -7.28 20.37 -8.13
C GLN A 574 -6.56 21.38 -7.22
N ASP A 575 -6.60 21.12 -5.91
CA ASP A 575 -5.76 21.84 -4.96
C ASP A 575 -4.29 21.41 -5.07
N LEU A 576 -3.36 22.33 -4.74
CA LEU A 576 -1.93 22.06 -4.71
C LEU A 576 -1.55 21.00 -3.67
N SER A 577 -2.33 20.85 -2.60
CA SER A 577 -2.07 19.89 -1.52
C SER A 577 -2.27 18.43 -1.95
N VAL A 578 -3.08 18.19 -2.98
CA VAL A 578 -3.45 16.85 -3.47
C VAL A 578 -2.44 16.36 -4.50
N LYS A 579 -2.23 15.04 -4.56
CA LYS A 579 -1.40 14.42 -5.59
C LYS A 579 -2.01 14.63 -6.98
N ALA A 580 -1.17 14.83 -7.99
CA ALA A 580 -1.64 14.85 -9.36
C ALA A 580 -2.29 13.50 -9.71
N HIS A 581 -3.42 13.55 -10.43
CA HIS A 581 -4.11 12.36 -10.90
C HIS A 581 -4.72 12.59 -12.29
N PRO A 582 -4.96 11.51 -13.06
CA PRO A 582 -5.61 11.60 -14.37
C PRO A 582 -7.12 11.82 -14.21
N LEU A 583 -7.78 12.09 -15.33
CA LEU A 583 -9.25 12.15 -15.41
C LEU A 583 -9.87 10.74 -15.38
N ASP A 584 -9.18 9.76 -15.96
CA ASP A 584 -9.60 8.36 -16.03
C ASP A 584 -8.45 7.46 -15.57
N TRP A 585 -8.73 6.59 -14.59
CA TRP A 585 -7.76 5.66 -14.00
C TRP A 585 -7.66 4.33 -14.76
N PHE A 586 -8.42 4.13 -15.83
CA PHE A 586 -8.49 2.84 -16.52
C PHE A 586 -7.24 2.50 -17.37
N MET A 587 -6.64 1.32 -17.11
CA MET A 587 -5.69 0.56 -17.98
C MET A 587 -4.47 1.30 -18.60
N ASP A 588 -4.00 2.41 -18.02
CA ASP A 588 -2.75 3.10 -18.39
C ASP A 588 -2.70 3.51 -19.86
N ARG A 589 -3.79 4.12 -20.33
CA ARG A 589 -3.93 4.58 -21.71
C ARG A 589 -3.67 6.08 -21.79
N LYS A 590 -3.02 6.50 -22.87
CA LYS A 590 -2.79 7.93 -23.19
C LYS A 590 -4.08 8.70 -23.48
N LYS A 591 -5.18 8.00 -23.76
CA LYS A 591 -6.49 8.58 -24.09
C LYS A 591 -7.50 8.15 -23.02
N PRO A 592 -8.19 9.09 -22.35
CA PRO A 592 -9.25 8.77 -21.41
C PRO A 592 -10.47 8.21 -22.15
N TYR A 593 -11.15 7.27 -21.50
CA TYR A 593 -12.38 6.66 -21.98
C TYR A 593 -13.55 7.44 -21.41
N ILE A 594 -14.23 8.19 -22.28
CA ILE A 594 -15.19 9.20 -21.86
C ILE A 594 -16.53 8.97 -22.52
N ARG A 595 -17.57 8.86 -21.70
CA ARG A 595 -18.97 8.92 -22.08
C ARG A 595 -19.50 10.33 -21.83
N ILE A 596 -20.39 10.79 -22.70
CA ILE A 596 -21.20 12.00 -22.49
C ILE A 596 -22.57 11.52 -22.02
N GLY A 597 -22.92 11.84 -20.78
CA GLY A 597 -24.13 11.38 -20.08
C GLY A 597 -23.84 10.89 -18.66
N GLN A 598 -24.91 10.51 -17.97
CA GLN A 598 -24.87 9.90 -16.63
C GLN A 598 -24.11 8.56 -16.61
N PRO A 599 -23.63 8.11 -15.43
CA PRO A 599 -23.00 6.79 -15.29
C PRO A 599 -23.95 5.68 -15.71
N LEU A 600 -23.39 4.52 -16.07
CA LEU A 600 -24.19 3.36 -16.47
C LEU A 600 -24.34 2.38 -15.31
N ARG A 601 -25.53 1.79 -15.12
CA ARG A 601 -25.72 0.67 -14.16
C ARG A 601 -25.23 -0.65 -14.74
N TYR A 602 -25.18 -0.75 -16.07
CA TYR A 602 -24.81 -1.94 -16.80
C TYR A 602 -24.16 -1.55 -18.15
N TYR A 603 -23.07 -2.21 -18.52
CA TYR A 603 -22.57 -2.26 -19.90
C TYR A 603 -21.87 -3.60 -20.15
N ASP A 604 -21.85 -4.05 -21.40
CA ASP A 604 -21.05 -5.23 -21.75
C ASP A 604 -19.56 -4.86 -21.71
N TYR A 605 -18.78 -5.61 -20.93
CA TYR A 605 -17.33 -5.41 -20.80
C TYR A 605 -16.61 -5.43 -22.15
N HIS A 606 -17.07 -6.26 -23.10
CA HIS A 606 -16.48 -6.42 -24.44
C HIS A 606 -16.81 -5.26 -25.38
N PHE A 607 -18.00 -4.67 -25.25
CA PHE A 607 -18.45 -3.54 -26.09
C PHE A 607 -18.31 -2.18 -25.39
N ARG A 608 -17.63 -2.12 -24.25
CA ARG A 608 -17.46 -0.90 -23.47
C ARG A 608 -16.86 0.26 -24.25
N GLU A 609 -15.97 0.01 -25.21
CA GLU A 609 -15.41 1.10 -26.03
C GLU A 609 -16.47 1.81 -26.89
N GLN A 610 -17.63 1.17 -27.11
CA GLN A 610 -18.80 1.81 -27.74
C GLN A 610 -19.51 2.76 -26.77
N GLU A 611 -19.66 2.37 -25.51
CA GLU A 611 -20.30 3.18 -24.46
C GLU A 611 -19.38 4.29 -23.93
N TYR A 612 -18.08 4.00 -23.84
CA TYR A 612 -17.01 4.89 -23.37
C TYR A 612 -15.93 5.01 -24.46
N PRO A 613 -16.18 5.82 -25.51
CA PRO A 613 -15.20 5.98 -26.58
C PRO A 613 -13.92 6.70 -26.10
N PRO A 614 -12.73 6.30 -26.58
CA PRO A 614 -11.49 6.96 -26.25
C PRO A 614 -11.40 8.35 -26.90
N ARG A 615 -11.17 9.39 -26.11
CA ARG A 615 -11.05 10.77 -26.59
C ARG A 615 -9.60 11.22 -26.70
N GLN A 616 -9.28 12.06 -27.69
CA GLN A 616 -7.95 12.64 -27.82
C GLN A 616 -7.84 13.91 -26.97
N VAL A 617 -6.95 13.90 -25.99
CA VAL A 617 -6.63 15.09 -25.18
C VAL A 617 -5.64 15.96 -25.95
N LYS A 618 -6.06 17.19 -26.27
CA LYS A 618 -5.20 18.17 -26.97
C LYS A 618 -4.29 18.90 -25.99
N SER A 619 -4.85 19.29 -24.84
CA SER A 619 -4.17 20.00 -23.77
C SER A 619 -4.84 19.71 -22.44
N GLU A 620 -4.06 19.91 -21.37
CA GLU A 620 -4.51 19.83 -19.99
C GLU A 620 -4.02 21.08 -19.27
N GLU A 621 -4.72 21.48 -18.21
CA GLU A 621 -4.25 22.49 -17.27
C GLU A 621 -4.85 22.28 -15.89
N ARG A 622 -4.19 22.83 -14.87
CA ARG A 622 -4.76 22.98 -13.53
C ARG A 622 -5.26 24.42 -13.33
N ALA A 623 -6.57 24.61 -13.25
CA ALA A 623 -7.18 25.90 -12.96
C ALA A 623 -8.48 25.70 -12.18
N ILE A 624 -8.65 26.49 -11.11
CA ILE A 624 -9.84 26.41 -10.26
C ILE A 624 -10.86 27.42 -10.78
N LEU A 625 -11.86 26.93 -11.52
CA LEU A 625 -12.89 27.74 -12.16
C LEU A 625 -14.28 27.63 -11.53
N THR A 626 -14.58 26.56 -10.80
CA THR A 626 -15.89 26.34 -10.19
C THR A 626 -15.74 26.03 -8.71
N GLY A 627 -14.77 25.17 -8.39
CA GLY A 627 -14.41 24.82 -7.03
C GLY A 627 -13.74 23.45 -6.99
N VAL A 628 -12.94 23.19 -5.94
CA VAL A 628 -12.30 21.88 -5.73
C VAL A 628 -13.30 20.97 -4.99
N PHE A 629 -14.05 20.16 -5.73
CA PHE A 629 -15.01 19.22 -5.13
C PHE A 629 -14.42 17.80 -5.07
N GLN A 630 -14.77 17.04 -4.02
CA GLN A 630 -14.30 15.66 -3.81
C GLN A 630 -12.77 15.51 -3.93
N GLY A 631 -12.01 16.39 -3.26
CA GLY A 631 -10.55 16.38 -3.31
C GLY A 631 -9.94 16.64 -4.69
N GLY A 632 -10.73 17.09 -5.67
CA GLY A 632 -10.32 17.28 -7.06
C GLY A 632 -10.41 16.02 -7.93
N PHE A 633 -10.83 14.88 -7.36
CA PHE A 633 -10.98 13.61 -8.10
C PHE A 633 -12.15 13.65 -9.08
N GLN A 634 -13.22 14.35 -8.73
CA GLN A 634 -14.46 14.43 -9.50
C GLN A 634 -14.84 15.90 -9.78
N GLU A 635 -15.85 16.13 -10.62
CA GLU A 635 -16.32 17.48 -11.02
C GLU A 635 -15.26 18.36 -11.72
N ASN A 636 -14.25 17.72 -12.32
CA ASN A 636 -13.32 18.37 -13.25
C ASN A 636 -14.05 18.86 -14.52
N LEU A 637 -13.50 19.84 -15.23
CA LEU A 637 -14.13 20.34 -16.47
C LEU A 637 -13.52 19.68 -17.71
N VAL A 638 -14.38 19.23 -18.61
CA VAL A 638 -14.02 18.71 -19.93
C VAL A 638 -14.54 19.70 -20.98
N VAL A 639 -13.63 20.38 -21.64
CA VAL A 639 -13.94 21.43 -22.62
C VAL A 639 -13.99 20.83 -24.02
N PHE A 640 -15.11 21.08 -24.70
CA PHE A 640 -15.37 20.68 -26.08
C PHE A 640 -15.35 21.88 -27.02
N SER A 641 -15.14 21.65 -28.32
CA SER A 641 -15.36 22.69 -29.34
C SER A 641 -16.83 23.11 -29.34
N ASP A 642 -17.13 24.40 -29.58
CA ASP A 642 -18.52 24.90 -29.51
C ASP A 642 -19.44 24.16 -30.50
N SER A 643 -18.95 23.87 -31.70
CA SER A 643 -19.68 23.12 -32.72
C SER A 643 -20.03 21.69 -32.25
N TYR A 644 -19.07 21.00 -31.64
CA TYR A 644 -19.28 19.64 -31.15
C TYR A 644 -20.17 19.63 -29.91
N PHE A 645 -19.96 20.55 -28.97
CA PHE A 645 -20.79 20.70 -27.76
C PHE A 645 -22.27 20.86 -28.10
N ASN A 646 -22.59 21.70 -29.09
CA ASN A 646 -23.96 21.89 -29.55
C ASN A 646 -24.56 20.63 -30.19
N SER A 647 -23.74 19.77 -30.80
CA SER A 647 -24.20 18.49 -31.39
C SER A 647 -24.44 17.38 -30.38
N ILE A 648 -23.80 17.44 -29.21
CA ILE A 648 -23.86 16.40 -28.16
C ILE A 648 -24.76 16.75 -26.98
N ARG A 649 -25.44 17.90 -27.00
CA ARG A 649 -26.36 18.29 -25.92
C ARG A 649 -27.51 17.29 -25.85
N ARG A 650 -27.33 16.25 -25.03
CA ARG A 650 -28.28 15.17 -24.75
C ARG A 650 -29.09 15.47 -23.49
N GLU A 651 -30.28 14.91 -23.40
CA GLU A 651 -31.19 14.99 -22.24
C GLU A 651 -30.77 14.07 -21.06
N GLU A 652 -29.67 13.31 -21.18
CA GLU A 652 -29.23 12.39 -20.12
C GLU A 652 -28.46 13.13 -18.99
N GLY A 653 -29.19 13.50 -17.94
CA GLY A 653 -28.65 14.07 -16.71
C GLY A 653 -28.74 15.61 -16.64
N PRO A 654 -28.05 16.24 -15.67
CA PRO A 654 -28.10 17.68 -15.50
C PRO A 654 -27.44 18.39 -16.67
N SER A 655 -28.00 19.53 -17.05
CA SER A 655 -27.59 20.29 -18.24
C SER A 655 -27.29 21.76 -17.96
N GLU A 656 -27.47 22.21 -16.73
CA GLU A 656 -27.20 23.58 -16.31
C GLU A 656 -26.21 23.62 -15.14
N LEU A 657 -25.16 24.42 -15.31
CA LEU A 657 -24.19 24.74 -14.26
C LEU A 657 -24.54 26.13 -13.74
N VAL A 658 -25.06 26.19 -12.51
CA VAL A 658 -25.50 27.43 -11.89
C VAL A 658 -24.53 27.82 -10.78
N LEU A 659 -23.95 29.01 -10.89
CA LEU A 659 -23.00 29.57 -9.94
C LEU A 659 -23.66 30.76 -9.24
N LEU A 660 -23.70 30.71 -7.90
CA LEU A 660 -24.39 31.71 -7.08
C LEU A 660 -23.37 32.53 -6.27
N ARG A 661 -23.56 33.85 -6.27
CA ARG A 661 -22.96 34.76 -5.28
C ARG A 661 -24.06 35.39 -4.46
N VAL A 662 -24.07 35.14 -3.16
CA VAL A 662 -25.20 35.42 -2.28
C VAL A 662 -24.86 36.58 -1.36
N LYS A 663 -25.81 37.48 -1.12
CA LYS A 663 -25.66 38.52 -0.09
C LYS A 663 -25.70 37.87 1.29
N GLU A 664 -24.82 38.26 2.22
CA GLU A 664 -24.75 37.60 3.53
C GLU A 664 -26.09 37.54 4.28
N GLU A 665 -26.90 38.60 4.22
CA GLU A 665 -28.21 38.68 4.86
C GLU A 665 -29.23 37.66 4.31
N ALA A 666 -29.13 37.31 3.03
CA ALA A 666 -30.04 36.38 2.35
C ALA A 666 -29.59 34.92 2.46
N ARG A 667 -28.44 34.64 3.06
CA ARG A 667 -27.79 33.32 3.00
C ARG A 667 -28.64 32.19 3.57
N LYS A 668 -29.24 32.39 4.74
CA LYS A 668 -30.11 31.37 5.38
C LYS A 668 -31.32 31.04 4.51
N GLN A 669 -31.93 32.05 3.89
CA GLN A 669 -33.08 31.87 3.02
C GLN A 669 -32.70 31.10 1.75
N VAL A 670 -31.51 31.36 1.19
CA VAL A 670 -30.99 30.62 0.04
C VAL A 670 -30.63 29.18 0.43
N GLU A 671 -30.01 28.93 1.58
CA GLU A 671 -29.72 27.58 2.07
C GLU A 671 -30.99 26.74 2.25
N GLU A 672 -32.05 27.32 2.81
CA GLU A 672 -33.34 26.64 2.96
C GLU A 672 -33.91 26.21 1.59
N LYS A 673 -33.91 27.12 0.61
CA LYS A 673 -34.35 26.83 -0.75
C LYS A 673 -33.48 25.79 -1.46
N LEU A 674 -32.15 25.86 -1.29
CA LEU A 674 -31.22 24.88 -1.87
C LEU A 674 -31.33 23.51 -1.19
N SER A 675 -31.73 23.44 0.08
CA SER A 675 -31.96 22.18 0.77
C SER A 675 -33.14 21.41 0.17
N VAL A 676 -34.24 22.11 -0.17
CA VAL A 676 -35.38 21.54 -0.90
C VAL A 676 -34.96 21.07 -2.29
N PHE A 677 -34.16 21.87 -3.00
CA PHE A 677 -33.58 21.48 -4.29
C PHE A 677 -32.75 20.19 -4.19
N ALA A 678 -31.90 20.05 -3.17
CA ALA A 678 -31.13 18.81 -2.97
C ALA A 678 -32.00 17.60 -2.63
N GLU A 679 -33.10 17.79 -1.91
CA GLU A 679 -34.04 16.72 -1.59
C GLU A 679 -34.77 16.22 -2.84
N ASN A 680 -35.19 17.13 -3.72
CA ASN A 680 -35.81 16.78 -5.00
C ASN A 680 -34.87 15.96 -5.90
N HIS A 681 -33.56 16.28 -5.88
CA HIS A 681 -32.54 15.59 -6.66
C HIS A 681 -31.79 14.50 -5.88
N LYS A 682 -32.38 13.98 -4.81
CA LYS A 682 -31.77 12.91 -4.00
C LYS A 682 -31.55 11.62 -4.81
N SER A 683 -32.32 11.40 -5.88
CA SER A 683 -32.13 10.28 -6.81
C SER A 683 -30.74 10.25 -7.46
N ASP A 684 -30.11 11.41 -7.67
CA ASP A 684 -28.78 11.52 -8.27
C ASP A 684 -27.69 10.95 -7.34
N SER A 685 -27.91 10.96 -6.02
CA SER A 685 -27.03 10.32 -5.04
C SER A 685 -26.98 8.79 -5.18
N SER A 686 -27.90 8.18 -5.94
CA SER A 686 -27.86 6.75 -6.25
C SER A 686 -26.66 6.35 -7.10
N TRP A 687 -26.10 7.30 -7.87
CA TRP A 687 -24.89 7.11 -8.67
C TRP A 687 -23.61 7.37 -7.89
N SER A 688 -23.63 8.25 -6.89
CA SER A 688 -22.50 8.42 -5.99
C SER A 688 -22.99 9.23 -4.82
N ARG A 689 -22.84 8.71 -3.60
CA ARG A 689 -23.16 9.45 -2.37
C ARG A 689 -22.27 10.70 -2.20
N LEU A 690 -21.15 10.73 -2.91
CA LEU A 690 -20.17 11.82 -2.87
C LEU A 690 -20.57 13.00 -3.73
N ILE A 691 -21.38 12.77 -4.77
CA ILE A 691 -21.78 13.85 -5.66
C ILE A 691 -23.07 14.45 -5.13
N GLN A 692 -22.99 15.75 -4.87
CA GLN A 692 -24.10 16.50 -4.31
C GLN A 692 -24.74 17.36 -5.41
N PRO A 693 -26.07 17.54 -5.39
CA PRO A 693 -26.75 18.44 -6.32
C PRO A 693 -26.26 19.89 -6.23
N TYR A 694 -25.85 20.33 -5.03
CA TYR A 694 -25.18 21.60 -4.82
C TYR A 694 -24.04 21.49 -3.82
N TYR A 695 -23.09 22.41 -3.92
CA TYR A 695 -21.95 22.54 -3.00
C TYR A 695 -21.94 23.93 -2.36
N SER A 696 -21.81 23.97 -1.03
CA SER A 696 -21.65 25.21 -0.25
C SER A 696 -20.18 25.53 0.00
N LYS A 697 -19.80 26.78 -0.24
CA LYS A 697 -18.44 27.28 0.02
C LYS A 697 -18.03 27.14 1.47
N ASN A 698 -18.88 27.52 2.44
CA ASN A 698 -18.48 27.50 3.86
C ASN A 698 -18.18 26.08 4.32
N THR A 699 -19.09 25.14 4.04
CA THR A 699 -18.90 23.73 4.39
C THR A 699 -17.63 23.17 3.74
N LYS A 700 -17.38 23.50 2.48
CA LYS A 700 -16.20 22.97 1.77
C LYS A 700 -14.88 23.61 2.18
N VAL A 701 -14.89 24.88 2.59
CA VAL A 701 -13.73 25.52 3.22
C VAL A 701 -13.39 24.83 4.53
N ASP A 702 -14.38 24.62 5.41
CA ASP A 702 -14.20 23.94 6.70
C ASP A 702 -13.71 22.49 6.51
N ASP A 703 -14.25 21.76 5.52
CA ASP A 703 -13.82 20.41 5.15
C ASP A 703 -12.32 20.40 4.79
N VAL A 704 -11.89 21.27 3.88
CA VAL A 704 -10.50 21.34 3.39
C VAL A 704 -9.53 21.77 4.49
N GLU A 705 -9.91 22.73 5.34
CA GLU A 705 -9.07 23.15 6.46
C GLU A 705 -8.87 22.02 7.47
N SER A 706 -9.94 21.29 7.79
CA SER A 706 -9.92 20.13 8.68
C SER A 706 -9.01 19.02 8.12
N GLU A 707 -9.13 18.73 6.82
CA GLU A 707 -8.28 17.77 6.13
C GLU A 707 -6.80 18.17 6.18
N ARG A 708 -6.48 19.44 5.85
CA ARG A 708 -5.11 19.94 5.86
C ARG A 708 -4.50 19.90 7.25
N ILE A 709 -5.25 20.24 8.30
CA ILE A 709 -4.77 20.17 9.69
C ILE A 709 -4.50 18.73 10.10
N LEU A 710 -5.39 17.79 9.78
CA LEU A 710 -5.17 16.37 10.07
C LEU A 710 -3.96 15.82 9.29
N ILE A 711 -3.79 16.19 8.01
CA ILE A 711 -2.63 15.80 7.21
C ILE A 711 -1.34 16.35 7.83
N MET A 712 -1.30 17.63 8.21
CA MET A 712 -0.11 18.23 8.84
C MET A 712 0.22 17.55 10.17
N ALA A 713 -0.79 17.29 11.00
CA ALA A 713 -0.65 16.60 12.27
C ALA A 713 -0.10 15.16 12.08
N ALA A 714 -0.65 14.42 11.12
CA ALA A 714 -0.19 13.08 10.76
C ALA A 714 1.26 13.07 10.28
N LEU A 715 1.59 13.91 9.29
CA LEU A 715 2.94 13.99 8.72
C LEU A 715 3.99 14.43 9.76
N PHE A 716 3.61 15.31 10.69
CA PHE A 716 4.48 15.70 11.79
C PHE A 716 4.78 14.51 12.71
N MET A 717 3.76 13.74 13.10
CA MET A 717 3.94 12.56 13.95
C MET A 717 4.75 11.45 13.27
N GLU A 718 4.51 11.19 11.98
CA GLU A 718 5.30 10.26 11.17
C GLU A 718 6.77 10.71 11.09
N THR A 719 7.03 12.01 10.94
CA THR A 719 8.38 12.58 10.94
C THR A 719 9.08 12.37 12.28
N VAL A 720 8.40 12.62 13.40
CA VAL A 720 8.94 12.37 14.74
C VAL A 720 9.32 10.91 14.90
N MET A 721 8.47 10.00 14.44
CA MET A 721 8.71 8.56 14.50
C MET A 721 9.87 8.08 13.62
N LEU A 722 10.03 8.65 12.42
CA LEU A 722 11.19 8.39 11.56
C LEU A 722 12.49 8.93 12.19
N LEU A 723 12.47 10.12 12.80
CA LEU A 723 13.61 10.67 13.53
C LEU A 723 14.00 9.77 14.71
N MET A 724 13.03 9.22 15.44
CA MET A 724 13.27 8.23 16.49
C MET A 724 13.89 6.94 15.93
N SER A 725 13.45 6.49 14.76
CA SER A 725 14.03 5.33 14.07
C SER A 725 15.47 5.58 13.62
N LEU A 726 15.79 6.77 13.12
CA LEU A 726 17.18 7.18 12.81
C LEU A 726 18.06 7.19 14.04
N PHE A 727 17.56 7.79 15.13
CA PHE A 727 18.26 7.81 16.42
C PHE A 727 18.55 6.39 16.93
N LEU A 728 17.59 5.47 16.77
CA LEU A 728 17.74 4.07 17.14
C LEU A 728 18.84 3.38 16.31
N ILE A 729 18.78 3.48 14.98
CA ILE A 729 19.79 2.89 14.08
C ILE A 729 21.19 3.37 14.44
N GLN A 730 21.35 4.67 14.72
CA GLN A 730 22.62 5.24 15.15
C GLN A 730 23.10 4.68 16.50
N THR A 731 22.19 4.56 17.46
CA THR A 731 22.49 4.05 18.80
C THR A 731 22.89 2.59 18.77
N ILE A 732 22.11 1.76 18.08
CA ILE A 732 22.37 0.33 17.91
C ILE A 732 23.71 0.10 17.27
N LYS A 733 24.00 0.80 16.18
CA LYS A 733 25.29 0.67 15.51
C LYS A 733 26.47 0.99 16.44
N LEU A 734 26.35 2.08 17.21
CA LEU A 734 27.38 2.42 18.18
C LEU A 734 27.54 1.36 19.27
N GLU A 735 26.46 0.72 19.71
CA GLU A 735 26.52 -0.28 20.77
C GLU A 735 27.02 -1.65 20.26
N PHE A 736 26.55 -2.12 19.10
CA PHE A 736 27.03 -3.37 18.48
C PHE A 736 28.51 -3.32 18.14
N GLU A 737 28.96 -2.23 17.53
CA GLU A 737 30.36 -2.10 17.12
C GLU A 737 31.27 -1.74 18.31
N LYS A 738 30.77 -1.59 19.54
CA LYS A 738 31.58 -1.12 20.68
C LYS A 738 32.71 -2.09 21.03
N GLU A 739 32.41 -3.38 21.18
CA GLU A 739 33.42 -4.38 21.57
C GLU A 739 34.48 -4.59 20.49
N GLU A 740 34.05 -4.67 19.23
CA GLU A 740 35.00 -4.85 18.15
C GLU A 740 35.83 -3.59 17.91
N ARG A 741 35.26 -2.39 18.07
CA ARG A 741 36.05 -1.16 18.03
C ARG A 741 37.09 -1.12 19.13
N LYS A 742 36.80 -1.65 20.32
CA LYS A 742 37.83 -1.84 21.37
C LYS A 742 38.92 -2.80 20.93
N LYS A 743 38.57 -3.99 20.42
CA LYS A 743 39.55 -4.99 19.94
C LYS A 743 40.42 -4.44 18.81
N ARG A 744 39.81 -3.74 17.84
CA ARG A 744 40.51 -3.06 16.74
C ARG A 744 41.44 -1.98 17.29
N ARG A 745 40.97 -1.15 18.22
CA ARG A 745 41.80 -0.12 18.86
C ARG A 745 43.02 -0.70 19.57
N THR A 746 42.84 -1.78 20.33
CA THR A 746 43.94 -2.49 20.99
C THR A 746 44.94 -3.04 19.97
N LEU A 747 44.47 -3.64 18.87
CA LEU A 747 45.32 -4.11 17.79
C LEU A 747 46.11 -2.96 17.14
N LEU A 748 45.44 -1.84 16.84
CA LEU A 748 46.07 -0.67 16.22
C LEU A 748 47.09 0.00 17.12
N PHE A 749 46.81 0.05 18.41
CA PHE A 749 47.75 0.52 19.42
C PHE A 749 49.01 -0.36 19.45
N HIS A 750 48.87 -1.69 19.45
CA HIS A 750 50.01 -2.61 19.39
C HIS A 750 50.79 -2.53 18.07
N LEU A 751 50.15 -2.14 16.96
CA LEU A 751 50.81 -1.90 15.67
C LEU A 751 51.50 -0.52 15.57
N GLY A 752 51.52 0.28 16.64
CA GLY A 752 52.23 1.56 16.69
C GLY A 752 51.48 2.74 16.06
N ILE A 753 50.17 2.63 15.82
CA ILE A 753 49.37 3.75 15.29
C ILE A 753 49.27 4.88 16.32
N ARG A 754 49.56 6.11 15.88
CA ARG A 754 49.32 7.31 16.70
C ARG A 754 47.82 7.52 16.94
N ARG A 755 47.45 7.82 18.18
CA ARG A 755 46.05 8.09 18.59
C ARG A 755 45.35 9.16 17.74
N SER A 756 46.09 10.15 17.25
CA SER A 756 45.55 11.19 16.35
C SER A 756 45.09 10.64 14.99
N GLU A 757 45.84 9.70 14.41
CA GLU A 757 45.49 9.03 13.15
C GLU A 757 44.32 8.06 13.31
N GLU A 758 44.27 7.34 14.43
CA GLU A 758 43.15 6.47 14.78
C GLU A 758 41.83 7.26 14.87
N ILE A 759 41.84 8.39 15.60
CA ILE A 759 40.66 9.26 15.73
C ILE A 759 40.25 9.84 14.37
N LYS A 760 41.23 10.18 13.50
CA LYS A 760 40.96 10.69 12.13
C LYS A 760 40.29 9.62 11.27
N ASN A 761 40.75 8.38 11.34
CA ASN A 761 40.19 7.25 10.59
C ASN A 761 38.77 6.88 11.08
N CYS A 762 38.57 6.81 12.40
CA CYS A 762 37.24 6.61 12.99
C CYS A 762 36.24 7.70 12.59
N ARG A 763 36.67 8.98 12.55
CA ARG A 763 35.82 10.09 12.10
C ARG A 763 35.44 9.96 10.62
N LYS A 764 36.37 9.53 9.77
CA LYS A 764 36.16 9.35 8.34
C LYS A 764 35.19 8.20 8.05
N GLU A 765 35.33 7.09 8.77
CA GLU A 765 34.45 5.92 8.66
C GLU A 765 33.02 6.24 9.13
N TYR A 766 32.89 6.88 10.29
CA TYR A 766 31.60 7.31 10.83
C TYR A 766 30.92 8.32 9.89
N ARG A 767 31.66 9.30 9.34
CA ARG A 767 31.12 10.27 8.37
C ARG A 767 30.59 9.57 7.11
N ARG A 768 31.38 8.72 6.46
CA ARG A 768 30.98 8.03 5.22
C ARG A 768 29.70 7.22 5.42
N GLN A 769 29.59 6.49 6.53
CA GLN A 769 28.44 5.61 6.73
C GLN A 769 27.11 6.32 6.96
N PHE A 770 27.14 7.57 7.43
CA PHE A 770 25.95 8.36 7.73
C PHE A 770 25.64 9.42 6.66
N PHE A 771 26.67 10.07 6.10
CA PHE A 771 26.48 11.09 5.07
C PHE A 771 26.30 10.52 3.67
N ASP A 772 26.94 9.38 3.32
CA ASP A 772 26.78 8.82 1.98
C ASP A 772 25.29 8.52 1.70
N PRO A 773 24.54 7.78 2.55
CA PRO A 773 23.12 7.53 2.31
C PRO A 773 22.27 8.80 2.25
N LEU A 774 22.58 9.80 3.08
CA LEU A 774 21.88 11.08 3.10
C LEU A 774 22.03 11.86 1.79
N ILE A 775 23.26 11.98 1.27
CA ILE A 775 23.53 12.69 0.01
C ILE A 775 22.79 12.02 -1.15
N HIS A 776 22.80 10.68 -1.21
CA HIS A 776 22.10 9.95 -2.25
C HIS A 776 20.58 10.15 -2.15
N ALA A 777 20.02 10.17 -0.93
CA ALA A 777 18.61 10.46 -0.72
C ALA A 777 18.24 11.87 -1.18
N TYR A 778 19.09 12.88 -0.92
CA TYR A 778 18.88 14.25 -1.42
C TYR A 778 18.87 14.36 -2.95
N ILE A 779 19.82 13.70 -3.63
CA ILE A 779 19.90 13.73 -5.10
C ILE A 779 18.61 13.18 -5.70
N LEU A 780 18.16 12.01 -5.22
CA LEU A 780 16.96 11.38 -5.74
C LEU A 780 15.69 12.14 -5.35
N ALA A 781 15.60 12.64 -4.11
CA ALA A 781 14.46 13.45 -3.67
C ALA A 781 14.35 14.76 -4.46
N SER A 782 15.48 15.36 -4.87
CA SER A 782 15.48 16.56 -5.72
C SER A 782 14.91 16.28 -7.10
N LEU A 783 15.27 15.14 -7.71
CA LEU A 783 14.69 14.70 -8.97
C LEU A 783 13.16 14.53 -8.85
N ILE A 784 12.71 13.90 -7.76
CA ILE A 784 11.30 13.67 -7.50
C ILE A 784 10.57 15.00 -7.29
N ALA A 785 11.13 15.92 -6.50
CA ALA A 785 10.53 17.24 -6.29
C ALA A 785 10.33 18.00 -7.61
N VAL A 786 11.30 17.95 -8.53
CA VAL A 786 11.17 18.55 -9.87
C VAL A 786 10.07 17.87 -10.68
N LEU A 787 10.02 16.54 -10.69
CA LEU A 787 8.95 15.79 -11.36
C LEU A 787 7.58 16.11 -10.75
N THR A 788 7.47 16.25 -9.43
CA THR A 788 6.22 16.63 -8.75
C THR A 788 5.77 18.03 -9.14
N CYS A 789 6.67 19.02 -9.23
CA CYS A 789 6.33 20.35 -9.72
C CYS A 789 5.79 20.33 -11.15
N TYR A 790 6.37 19.50 -12.01
CA TYR A 790 5.90 19.31 -13.39
C TYR A 790 4.53 18.61 -13.44
N LEU A 791 4.35 17.52 -12.67
CA LEU A 791 3.12 16.72 -12.67
C LEU A 791 1.92 17.46 -12.06
N ARG A 792 2.15 18.26 -11.02
CA ARG A 792 1.11 19.09 -10.39
C ARG A 792 0.80 20.37 -11.19
N ASP A 793 1.44 20.59 -12.35
CA ASP A 793 1.25 21.76 -13.21
C ASP A 793 1.27 23.07 -12.40
N MET A 794 2.32 23.24 -11.59
CA MET A 794 2.43 24.39 -10.69
C MET A 794 2.74 25.65 -11.48
N SER A 795 2.06 26.76 -11.17
CA SER A 795 2.46 28.05 -11.70
C SER A 795 3.84 28.46 -11.17
N ARG A 796 4.51 29.41 -11.85
CA ARG A 796 5.86 29.85 -11.44
C ARG A 796 5.91 30.35 -10.00
N SER A 797 4.88 31.07 -9.54
CA SER A 797 4.80 31.61 -8.19
C SER A 797 4.55 30.52 -7.14
N GLU A 798 3.68 29.55 -7.43
CA GLU A 798 3.43 28.40 -6.56
C GLU A 798 4.67 27.50 -6.46
N GLY A 799 5.32 27.22 -7.59
CA GLY A 799 6.56 26.44 -7.64
C GLY A 799 7.68 27.07 -6.80
N GLN A 800 7.84 28.39 -6.86
CA GLN A 800 8.81 29.10 -6.01
C GLN A 800 8.50 28.95 -4.51
N ARG A 801 7.24 29.12 -4.11
CA ARG A 801 6.81 28.94 -2.71
C ARG A 801 7.03 27.51 -2.24
N PHE A 802 6.62 26.54 -3.05
CA PHE A 802 6.79 25.12 -2.79
C PHE A 802 8.27 24.76 -2.58
N VAL A 803 9.16 25.18 -3.50
CA VAL A 803 10.60 24.91 -3.41
C VAL A 803 11.21 25.59 -2.18
N LEU A 804 10.83 26.82 -1.86
CA LEU A 804 11.35 27.54 -0.69
C LEU A 804 10.97 26.82 0.62
N ILE A 805 9.70 26.41 0.75
CA ILE A 805 9.22 25.65 1.91
C ILE A 805 9.93 24.29 1.98
N LEU A 806 10.09 23.60 0.86
CA LEU A 806 10.76 22.31 0.81
C LEU A 806 12.22 22.42 1.26
N ILE A 807 12.95 23.44 0.79
CA ILE A 807 14.33 23.73 1.23
C ILE A 807 14.39 24.01 2.73
N LEU A 808 13.41 24.74 3.28
CA LEU A 808 13.34 25.02 4.71
C LEU A 808 13.11 23.73 5.53
N ILE A 809 12.17 22.89 5.13
CA ILE A 809 11.90 21.59 5.77
C ILE A 809 13.15 20.70 5.74
N TRP A 810 13.80 20.62 4.57
CA TRP A 810 15.04 19.87 4.40
C TRP A 810 16.18 20.43 5.24
N GLY A 811 16.30 21.75 5.34
CA GLY A 811 17.27 22.45 6.18
C GLY A 811 17.09 22.16 7.67
N ILE A 812 15.86 22.20 8.17
CA ILE A 812 15.51 21.85 9.56
C ILE A 812 15.86 20.39 9.83
N TYR A 813 15.46 19.48 8.93
CA TYR A 813 15.78 18.06 9.05
C TYR A 813 17.29 17.81 9.08
N LEU A 814 18.06 18.47 8.20
CA LEU A 814 19.51 18.39 8.19
C LEU A 814 20.10 18.92 9.51
N ALA A 815 19.61 20.03 10.04
CA ALA A 815 20.07 20.59 11.31
C ALA A 815 19.82 19.63 12.49
N VAL A 816 18.62 19.06 12.59
CA VAL A 816 18.27 18.05 13.59
C VAL A 816 19.15 16.81 13.45
N TYR A 817 19.31 16.31 12.22
CA TYR A 817 20.18 15.16 11.94
C TYR A 817 21.64 15.42 12.32
N LEU A 818 22.17 16.61 12.01
CA LEU A 818 23.52 17.03 12.37
C LEU A 818 23.69 17.14 13.90
N LEU A 819 22.67 17.60 14.61
CA LEU A 819 22.67 17.65 16.07
C LEU A 819 22.73 16.25 16.67
N ILE A 820 21.90 15.33 16.20
CA ILE A 820 21.89 13.92 16.60
C ILE A 820 23.25 13.26 16.28
N TYR A 821 23.78 13.49 15.08
CA TYR A 821 25.09 12.99 14.66
C TYR A 821 26.22 13.53 15.56
N ARG A 822 26.21 14.82 15.91
CA ARG A 822 27.23 15.44 16.76
C ARG A 822 27.20 14.89 18.18
N THR A 823 26.03 14.74 18.78
CA THR A 823 25.88 14.22 20.16
C THR A 823 26.39 12.79 20.23
N LYS A 824 25.98 11.94 19.28
CA LYS A 824 26.40 10.53 19.22
C LYS A 824 27.87 10.34 18.86
N ARG A 825 28.42 11.18 17.97
CA ARG A 825 29.86 11.21 17.69
C ARG A 825 30.69 11.54 18.93
N ARG A 826 30.25 12.51 19.75
CA ARG A 826 30.94 12.83 21.02
C ARG A 826 30.90 11.63 21.96
N GLU A 827 29.73 11.02 22.18
CA GLU A 827 29.62 9.83 23.03
C GLU A 827 30.56 8.69 22.57
N SER A 828 30.66 8.48 21.25
CA SER A 828 31.51 7.45 20.65
C SER A 828 33.00 7.68 20.87
N ILE A 829 33.46 8.94 20.84
CA ILE A 829 34.88 9.27 21.00
C ILE A 829 35.28 9.17 22.48
N TRP A 830 34.41 9.67 23.38
CA TRP A 830 34.70 9.76 24.81
C TRP A 830 34.52 8.45 25.59
N LYS A 831 33.51 7.61 25.26
CA LYS A 831 33.31 6.27 25.90
C LYS A 831 34.28 5.19 25.40
N SER A 832 35.22 5.56 24.52
CA SER A 832 36.31 4.69 24.08
C SER A 832 37.58 4.87 24.93
N ASN A 833 37.66 5.96 25.72
CA ASN A 833 38.55 6.06 26.87
C ASN A 833 37.99 5.23 28.03
#